data_AF-A0A6L8ITS5-F1
#
_entry.id   AF-A0A6L8ITS5-F1
#
_cell.length_a   1.000
_cell.length_b   1.000
_cell.length_c   1.000
_cell.angle_alpha   90.00
_cell.angle_beta   90.00
_cell.angle_gamma   90.00
#
_symmetry.space_group_name_H-M   'P 1'
#
loop_
_entity.id
_entity.type
_entity.pdbx_description
1 polymer ?
#
loop_
_entity_poly.entity_id
_entity_poly.type
_entity_poly.pdbx_seq_one_letter_code
_entity_poly.pdbx_strand_id
1 'polypeptide(L)'
;MSETGIRFTRVMDSGLAREFVGQFRSLKHPDRFTSGIAAADYDDDGDVDLYVVGGRNGPNHLYQNQGDGTFAEVGASVGLDVSHWGSGPVFGDVDGDGDLDLFIGAGDGDPVYLFENRLNAADAPAGVFVDRTAGSGITITTDNTVSAAFHDYDRDGYLDLFLAHWGAVRERGADTETVWRSNGDFTFTSTSVETGIADAIVAGGRDWSFTPNLSDIDGDGDGDLLMVSDLNNSEVLINNGDGTFTRSTDPEVIVDQAGMGAAVGDYDNDGDMDWFVTSVYNLDVGGNRFGNRLYRNDGAGVFTDVTTEAQVEDGGWGWGSCFADFDNDGLLDIFHVNGWHFELNKDFTTDQIRFFHSRGNGVFDERAEEVGLVTKSQGRGVACFDAERDGDIDIVIVNNSADHLVYYRNDTDTDDRYLGIKLAADGTNPHGVGAKITVSTPQEEQLRELRAGSNYVSQNPLEVHYGLGNARFADIVVDWPDGTTNRLRAIEADQLLTVTQGRDVVLRLNVVQGDGDGIYAEGDEIAIEAAPPVRHYHFSHWTSSEGGTFADRFASATVFTMPGNSTTLIANYLPGVALDEDVSVARRWNEVLLQSIRNDWARPTVHARNLFHSSAAMYDIWAAYSDTATPWLLGRTRAGSACEFSTLEAPDDVDAAREEAISYAVYRMIFQRFRRSPGVGRIRRDINTLMGALGYDPAVDSTDYASGSAAALGNHIARCYLDFGLLDGANEEDDYVNTVYEPVNPGLEPHLPGNPNIVDLNRWQPLSLETFIDQAGNPAQSEPEFLGPEWGIVVPFALTRDDVTIYERDGFEYWVYHDPGMPPTIDGTLSDSYKWGFSLVSIWSAHLSPDDGVTMDISPASLGNIDDYPRNFEDYPDFYNTLQGGDPGTGYVTNPVTGAPYAPQVVPRGDYSRVLAEFWADGPDSETPPGHWFTILNEVNEHELLVRRYRGMGPELGHLEWDIKSYFTLGGAMHDAAITAWGIKGWYDYIRPISAIRAMADRGQSTDSERAAYDVDGIPLEDGYVELVAADDDLAGEDGEHVDKIKLLAWRGPDFIDDPETDQAGVDWILAENWWPYQRPTFVTPPFAGYISGHSTYSRAAAEVMTALTGSEYFPGGMSGFEIRANEFLVFEEGPSVDMTLQWATYQDASDQTSLSRIWGGIHPPADDIPGRLIGIEVGQDAFALAESYFDSTAQP
;
A
#
# COMPACT_ATOMS: atom_id res chain seq x y z
N MET A 1 -2.01 -32.47 -8.01
CA MET A 1 -1.66 -31.04 -7.96
C MET A 1 -0.16 -31.05 -8.07
N SER A 2 0.36 -30.56 -9.20
CA SER A 2 1.80 -30.45 -9.47
C SER A 2 2.44 -29.61 -8.38
N GLU A 3 3.71 -29.87 -8.04
CA GLU A 3 4.42 -29.06 -7.05
C GLU A 3 4.75 -27.65 -7.57
N THR A 4 4.57 -27.39 -8.88
CA THR A 4 4.93 -26.15 -9.59
C THR A 4 3.75 -25.24 -9.95
N GLY A 5 2.49 -25.66 -9.76
CA GLY A 5 1.33 -24.86 -10.20
C GLY A 5 1.02 -24.95 -11.71
N ILE A 6 2.01 -25.19 -12.58
CA ILE A 6 1.84 -25.33 -14.04
C ILE A 6 0.87 -26.46 -14.39
N ARG A 7 -0.03 -26.20 -15.35
CA ARG A 7 -0.98 -27.20 -15.85
C ARG A 7 -1.42 -26.94 -17.29
N PHE A 8 -1.15 -27.90 -18.17
CA PHE A 8 -1.69 -27.92 -19.53
C PHE A 8 -2.91 -28.83 -19.68
N THR A 9 -3.93 -28.32 -20.34
CA THR A 9 -5.14 -29.05 -20.70
C THR A 9 -5.27 -29.13 -22.23
N ARG A 10 -5.37 -30.35 -22.78
CA ARG A 10 -5.67 -30.52 -24.21
C ARG A 10 -7.11 -30.07 -24.49
N VAL A 11 -7.28 -29.06 -25.34
CA VAL A 11 -8.59 -28.55 -25.74
C VAL A 11 -9.09 -29.31 -26.98
N MET A 12 -10.31 -29.83 -26.92
CA MET A 12 -10.88 -30.68 -27.99
C MET A 12 -11.87 -29.93 -28.90
N ASP A 13 -12.53 -28.89 -28.39
CA ASP A 13 -13.61 -28.15 -29.08
C ASP A 13 -13.19 -26.71 -29.45
N SER A 14 -11.89 -26.44 -29.63
CA SER A 14 -11.36 -25.10 -29.95
C SER A 14 -11.57 -24.68 -31.41
N GLY A 15 -12.18 -25.51 -32.26
CA GLY A 15 -12.24 -25.28 -33.71
C GLY A 15 -10.97 -25.71 -34.48
N LEU A 16 -9.87 -26.01 -33.79
CA LEU A 16 -8.62 -26.53 -34.40
C LEU A 16 -8.61 -28.05 -34.62
N ALA A 17 -9.56 -28.81 -34.07
CA ALA A 17 -9.55 -30.27 -34.11
C ALA A 17 -9.69 -30.83 -35.54
N ARG A 18 -8.58 -31.29 -36.13
CA ARG A 18 -8.55 -31.87 -37.48
C ARG A 18 -7.89 -33.26 -37.50
N GLU A 19 -8.61 -34.23 -38.03
CA GLU A 19 -8.06 -35.55 -38.37
C GLU A 19 -7.69 -35.64 -39.85
N PHE A 20 -6.56 -36.26 -40.19
CA PHE A 20 -6.24 -36.58 -41.58
C PHE A 20 -7.19 -37.66 -42.13
N VAL A 21 -7.96 -37.33 -43.18
CA VAL A 21 -8.80 -38.31 -43.89
C VAL A 21 -7.98 -39.06 -44.95
N GLY A 22 -7.09 -39.97 -44.54
CA GLY A 22 -6.36 -40.84 -45.47
C GLY A 22 -5.30 -41.74 -44.81
N GLN A 23 -5.26 -43.04 -45.16
CA GLN A 23 -4.22 -43.95 -44.67
C GLN A 23 -2.86 -43.65 -45.32
N PHE A 24 -1.86 -43.28 -44.52
CA PHE A 24 -0.46 -43.22 -44.93
C PHE A 24 0.03 -44.61 -45.39
N ARG A 25 0.07 -44.85 -46.70
CA ARG A 25 0.80 -45.98 -47.29
C ARG A 25 1.69 -45.45 -48.41
N SER A 26 2.97 -45.27 -48.05
CA SER A 26 4.13 -44.83 -48.85
C SER A 26 4.25 -43.33 -49.18
N LEU A 27 4.60 -42.52 -48.19
CA LEU A 27 5.25 -41.22 -48.39
C LEU A 27 6.74 -41.42 -48.73
N LYS A 28 7.32 -40.58 -49.61
CA LYS A 28 8.78 -40.47 -49.81
C LYS A 28 9.43 -39.90 -48.54
N HIS A 29 10.77 -39.83 -48.48
CA HIS A 29 11.47 -39.36 -47.27
C HIS A 29 11.21 -37.87 -46.95
N PRO A 30 11.23 -36.92 -47.92
CA PRO A 30 10.95 -35.50 -47.66
C PRO A 30 9.53 -35.22 -47.19
N ASP A 31 8.58 -35.95 -47.76
CA ASP A 31 7.16 -35.90 -47.46
C ASP A 31 6.78 -36.09 -45.98
N ARG A 32 7.70 -36.59 -45.15
CA ARG A 32 7.45 -36.92 -43.74
C ARG A 32 7.91 -35.84 -42.78
N PHE A 33 8.70 -34.87 -43.23
CA PHE A 33 9.27 -33.81 -42.39
C PHE A 33 8.79 -32.41 -42.80
N THR A 34 8.38 -32.21 -44.05
CA THR A 34 7.67 -30.99 -44.50
C THR A 34 6.29 -30.90 -43.87
N SER A 35 5.97 -29.76 -43.25
CA SER A 35 4.68 -29.38 -42.65
C SER A 35 4.80 -27.93 -42.17
N GLY A 36 3.94 -27.44 -41.27
CA GLY A 36 4.20 -26.19 -40.57
C GLY A 36 3.00 -25.38 -40.09
N ILE A 37 3.30 -24.45 -39.20
CA ILE A 37 2.36 -23.49 -38.58
C ILE A 37 3.06 -22.15 -38.38
N ALA A 38 2.41 -21.04 -38.71
CA ALA A 38 2.90 -19.71 -38.39
C ALA A 38 1.81 -18.98 -37.58
N ALA A 39 2.22 -18.37 -36.47
CA ALA A 39 1.36 -17.57 -35.61
C ALA A 39 1.58 -16.08 -35.87
N ALA A 40 0.50 -15.31 -36.01
CA ALA A 40 0.54 -13.86 -36.21
C ALA A 40 -0.85 -13.26 -35.99
N ASP A 41 -0.91 -12.02 -35.53
CA ASP A 41 -2.12 -11.19 -35.56
C ASP A 41 -2.22 -10.58 -36.98
N TYR A 42 -2.88 -11.27 -37.92
CA TYR A 42 -2.84 -10.88 -39.33
C TYR A 42 -3.86 -9.78 -39.68
N ASP A 43 -4.86 -9.57 -38.83
CA ASP A 43 -5.91 -8.57 -39.03
C ASP A 43 -5.91 -7.41 -38.02
N ASP A 44 -4.85 -7.31 -37.20
CA ASP A 44 -4.59 -6.24 -36.23
C ASP A 44 -5.75 -6.07 -35.22
N ASP A 45 -6.37 -7.19 -34.85
CA ASP A 45 -7.49 -7.22 -33.88
C ASP A 45 -7.02 -7.42 -32.43
N GLY A 46 -5.74 -7.71 -32.25
CA GLY A 46 -5.10 -7.90 -30.96
C GLY A 46 -4.95 -9.37 -30.57
N ASP A 47 -5.55 -10.32 -31.28
CA ASP A 47 -5.48 -11.75 -30.99
C ASP A 47 -4.52 -12.47 -31.96
N VAL A 48 -3.85 -13.53 -31.49
CA VAL A 48 -2.90 -14.27 -32.34
C VAL A 48 -3.63 -15.35 -33.14
N ASP A 49 -3.53 -15.29 -34.47
CA ASP A 49 -4.09 -16.24 -35.42
C ASP A 49 -3.08 -17.29 -35.88
N LEU A 50 -3.58 -18.35 -36.51
CA LEU A 50 -2.75 -19.49 -36.91
C LEU A 50 -2.92 -19.84 -38.39
N TYR A 51 -1.85 -19.71 -39.16
CA TYR A 51 -1.75 -20.28 -40.49
C TYR A 51 -1.16 -21.69 -40.45
N VAL A 52 -1.83 -22.66 -41.06
CA VAL A 52 -1.43 -24.08 -41.03
C VAL A 52 -1.43 -24.65 -42.45
N VAL A 53 -0.34 -25.31 -42.83
CA VAL A 53 -0.26 -26.02 -44.12
C VAL A 53 -1.11 -27.30 -44.09
N GLY A 54 -1.94 -27.51 -45.11
CA GLY A 54 -2.88 -28.65 -45.17
C GLY A 54 -2.30 -29.93 -45.78
N GLY A 55 -1.12 -29.83 -46.42
CA GLY A 55 -0.46 -30.93 -47.12
C GLY A 55 -1.16 -31.37 -48.41
N ARG A 56 -0.69 -32.46 -49.02
CA ARG A 56 -1.08 -32.89 -50.40
C ARG A 56 -2.58 -33.13 -50.64
N ASN A 57 -3.36 -33.40 -49.59
CA ASN A 57 -4.74 -33.90 -49.72
C ASN A 57 -5.81 -32.87 -49.32
N GLY A 58 -5.44 -31.62 -49.04
CA GLY A 58 -6.37 -30.54 -48.69
C GLY A 58 -5.75 -29.15 -48.89
N PRO A 59 -6.57 -28.09 -48.84
CA PRO A 59 -6.05 -26.72 -48.86
C PRO A 59 -5.31 -26.40 -47.56
N ASN A 60 -4.47 -25.37 -47.60
CA ASN A 60 -3.96 -24.70 -46.40
C ASN A 60 -5.09 -23.94 -45.69
N HIS A 61 -4.85 -23.58 -44.44
CA HIS A 61 -5.85 -23.00 -43.55
C HIS A 61 -5.30 -21.78 -42.83
N LEU A 62 -6.18 -20.79 -42.64
CA LEU A 62 -5.97 -19.71 -41.69
C LEU A 62 -7.06 -19.84 -40.63
N TYR A 63 -6.67 -19.93 -39.38
CA TYR A 63 -7.54 -20.04 -38.23
C TYR A 63 -7.50 -18.73 -37.46
N GLN A 64 -8.58 -17.95 -37.61
CA GLN A 64 -8.74 -16.68 -36.90
C GLN A 64 -9.13 -16.95 -35.45
N ASN A 65 -8.37 -16.43 -34.49
CA ASN A 65 -8.69 -16.48 -33.08
C ASN A 65 -9.94 -15.62 -32.79
N GLN A 66 -10.69 -15.98 -31.76
CA GLN A 66 -11.93 -15.28 -31.37
C GLN A 66 -11.78 -14.59 -30.01
N GLY A 67 -10.57 -14.57 -29.44
CA GLY A 67 -10.24 -13.94 -28.15
C GLY A 67 -10.69 -14.75 -26.93
N ASP A 68 -11.11 -16.00 -27.12
CA ASP A 68 -11.60 -16.88 -26.05
C ASP A 68 -10.99 -18.29 -26.09
N GLY A 69 -9.83 -18.43 -26.76
CA GLY A 69 -9.16 -19.72 -26.99
C GLY A 69 -9.85 -20.60 -28.04
N THR A 70 -10.83 -20.06 -28.79
CA THR A 70 -11.46 -20.73 -29.94
C THR A 70 -11.08 -20.08 -31.27
N PHE A 71 -11.09 -20.90 -32.33
CA PHE A 71 -10.59 -20.53 -33.64
C PHE A 71 -11.61 -20.83 -34.75
N ALA A 72 -11.75 -19.89 -35.68
CA ALA A 72 -12.58 -20.00 -36.88
C ALA A 72 -11.71 -20.18 -38.12
N GLU A 73 -11.96 -21.21 -38.93
CA GLU A 73 -11.26 -21.37 -40.21
C GLU A 73 -11.79 -20.39 -41.26
N VAL A 74 -10.91 -19.50 -41.75
CA VAL A 74 -11.22 -18.40 -42.67
C VAL A 74 -10.37 -18.42 -43.95
N GLY A 75 -9.50 -19.41 -44.14
CA GLY A 75 -8.51 -19.45 -45.22
C GLY A 75 -9.11 -19.23 -46.62
N ALA A 76 -10.26 -19.86 -46.92
CA ALA A 76 -10.92 -19.68 -48.21
C ALA A 76 -11.55 -18.29 -48.42
N SER A 77 -12.00 -17.62 -47.35
CA SER A 77 -12.54 -16.26 -47.45
C SER A 77 -11.48 -15.20 -47.68
N VAL A 78 -10.26 -15.44 -47.20
CA VAL A 78 -9.13 -14.51 -47.31
C VAL A 78 -8.17 -14.83 -48.46
N GLY A 79 -8.39 -15.94 -49.19
CA GLY A 79 -7.61 -16.28 -50.39
C GLY A 79 -6.39 -17.18 -50.15
N LEU A 80 -6.32 -17.85 -48.99
CA LEU A 80 -5.23 -18.72 -48.58
C LEU A 80 -5.53 -20.23 -48.67
N ASP A 81 -6.66 -20.63 -49.27
CA ASP A 81 -7.03 -22.05 -49.46
C ASP A 81 -6.26 -22.76 -50.59
N VAL A 82 -4.99 -22.42 -50.78
CA VAL A 82 -4.13 -23.03 -51.78
C VAL A 82 -3.82 -24.49 -51.43
N SER A 83 -3.92 -25.37 -52.43
CA SER A 83 -3.63 -26.79 -52.27
C SER A 83 -2.29 -27.13 -52.93
N HIS A 84 -1.24 -27.26 -52.12
CA HIS A 84 0.10 -27.66 -52.56
C HIS A 84 0.83 -28.39 -51.43
N TRP A 85 2.00 -28.92 -51.73
CA TRP A 85 2.91 -29.48 -50.73
C TRP A 85 3.67 -28.36 -50.00
N GLY A 86 2.98 -27.61 -49.14
CA GLY A 86 3.58 -26.50 -48.39
C GLY A 86 4.48 -26.95 -47.23
N SER A 87 5.45 -26.12 -46.87
CA SER A 87 6.34 -26.32 -45.72
C SER A 87 6.85 -24.98 -45.18
N GLY A 88 7.04 -24.89 -43.87
CA GLY A 88 7.69 -23.74 -43.22
C GLY A 88 7.07 -22.39 -43.57
N PRO A 89 5.79 -22.14 -43.27
CA PRO A 89 5.19 -20.83 -43.42
C PRO A 89 5.85 -19.82 -42.46
N VAL A 90 5.95 -18.57 -42.88
CA VAL A 90 6.46 -17.46 -42.06
C VAL A 90 5.75 -16.14 -42.45
N PHE A 91 5.28 -15.41 -41.45
CA PHE A 91 4.77 -14.06 -41.53
C PHE A 91 5.90 -13.02 -41.34
N GLY A 92 5.82 -11.94 -42.09
CA GLY A 92 6.66 -10.75 -41.96
C GLY A 92 6.16 -9.66 -42.90
N ASP A 93 6.35 -8.40 -42.55
CA ASP A 93 5.99 -7.27 -43.40
C ASP A 93 7.11 -7.05 -44.45
N VAL A 94 6.82 -7.39 -45.71
CA VAL A 94 7.83 -7.43 -46.78
C VAL A 94 8.02 -6.09 -47.48
N ASP A 95 6.98 -5.26 -47.52
CA ASP A 95 7.01 -3.95 -48.20
C ASP A 95 6.96 -2.74 -47.24
N GLY A 96 6.86 -2.99 -45.94
CA GLY A 96 6.93 -1.99 -44.88
C GLY A 96 5.64 -1.18 -44.73
N ASP A 97 4.49 -1.74 -45.10
CA ASP A 97 3.20 -1.04 -45.04
C ASP A 97 2.45 -1.22 -43.71
N GLY A 98 2.98 -2.07 -42.83
CA GLY A 98 2.44 -2.42 -41.51
C GLY A 98 1.65 -3.72 -41.50
N ASP A 99 1.22 -4.24 -42.66
CA ASP A 99 0.42 -5.45 -42.76
C ASP A 99 1.36 -6.69 -42.83
N LEU A 100 1.05 -7.75 -42.06
CA LEU A 100 1.90 -8.96 -42.07
C LEU A 100 1.65 -9.83 -43.32
N ASP A 101 2.64 -9.93 -44.19
CA ASP A 101 2.64 -10.79 -45.38
C ASP A 101 3.04 -12.23 -45.06
N LEU A 102 2.75 -13.16 -45.97
CA LEU A 102 2.97 -14.59 -45.73
C LEU A 102 3.82 -15.24 -46.83
N PHE A 103 4.97 -15.80 -46.45
CA PHE A 103 5.75 -16.71 -47.29
C PHE A 103 5.48 -18.17 -46.92
N ILE A 104 5.39 -19.06 -47.92
CA ILE A 104 5.21 -20.50 -47.74
C ILE A 104 6.20 -21.26 -48.61
N GLY A 105 7.11 -22.01 -47.99
CA GLY A 105 7.99 -22.94 -48.66
C GLY A 105 7.25 -24.17 -49.20
N ALA A 106 7.97 -25.07 -49.88
CA ALA A 106 7.34 -26.22 -50.54
C ALA A 106 8.22 -27.47 -50.57
N GLY A 107 7.61 -28.65 -50.77
CA GLY A 107 8.29 -29.94 -50.93
C GLY A 107 7.92 -30.66 -52.25
N ASP A 108 8.67 -31.72 -52.59
CA ASP A 108 8.52 -32.52 -53.84
C ASP A 108 8.51 -31.69 -55.15
N GLY A 109 9.15 -30.52 -55.14
CA GLY A 109 9.23 -29.59 -56.27
C GLY A 109 7.95 -28.79 -56.56
N ASP A 110 7.00 -28.73 -55.62
CA ASP A 110 5.84 -27.84 -55.69
C ASP A 110 6.26 -26.36 -55.58
N PRO A 111 5.43 -25.42 -56.07
CA PRO A 111 5.75 -23.99 -56.00
C PRO A 111 5.73 -23.48 -54.56
N VAL A 112 6.65 -22.58 -54.25
CA VAL A 112 6.57 -21.69 -53.08
C VAL A 112 5.52 -20.60 -53.32
N TYR A 113 5.06 -19.96 -52.25
CA TYR A 113 4.14 -18.83 -52.34
C TYR A 113 4.62 -17.63 -51.52
N LEU A 114 4.35 -16.43 -52.05
CA LEU A 114 4.47 -15.16 -51.34
C LEU A 114 3.14 -14.42 -51.49
N PHE A 115 2.48 -14.14 -50.37
CA PHE A 115 1.18 -13.48 -50.33
C PHE A 115 1.29 -12.11 -49.66
N GLU A 116 0.82 -11.08 -50.36
CA GLU A 116 0.63 -9.73 -49.83
C GLU A 116 -0.67 -9.70 -49.01
N ASN A 117 -0.59 -9.32 -47.74
CA ASN A 117 -1.77 -8.99 -46.95
C ASN A 117 -2.25 -7.58 -47.33
N ARG A 118 -3.57 -7.40 -47.38
CA ARG A 118 -4.17 -6.12 -47.76
C ARG A 118 -5.20 -5.73 -46.72
N LEU A 119 -4.75 -5.58 -45.49
CA LEU A 119 -5.59 -5.17 -44.38
C LEU A 119 -6.06 -3.73 -44.57
N ASN A 120 -5.13 -2.84 -44.92
CA ASN A 120 -5.38 -1.40 -45.02
C ASN A 120 -5.58 -0.87 -46.45
N ALA A 121 -5.65 -1.75 -47.45
CA ALA A 121 -5.76 -1.36 -48.84
C ALA A 121 -7.13 -0.73 -49.19
N ALA A 122 -7.12 0.52 -49.65
CA ALA A 122 -8.34 1.27 -49.99
C ALA A 122 -9.15 0.70 -51.17
N ASP A 123 -8.59 -0.23 -51.94
CA ASP A 123 -9.20 -0.82 -53.15
C ASP A 123 -9.54 -2.32 -53.02
N ALA A 124 -9.35 -2.92 -51.84
CA ALA A 124 -9.71 -4.30 -51.53
C ALA A 124 -10.57 -4.37 -50.26
N PRO A 125 -11.33 -5.47 -50.04
CA PRO A 125 -11.82 -5.79 -48.71
C PRO A 125 -10.63 -6.00 -47.76
N ALA A 126 -10.72 -5.47 -46.55
CA ALA A 126 -9.70 -5.63 -45.51
C ALA A 126 -9.45 -7.14 -45.22
N GLY A 127 -8.17 -7.51 -45.05
CA GLY A 127 -7.73 -8.84 -44.62
C GLY A 127 -7.71 -9.90 -45.73
N VAL A 128 -7.60 -9.50 -47.02
CA VAL A 128 -7.50 -10.44 -48.14
C VAL A 128 -6.06 -10.56 -48.62
N PHE A 129 -5.58 -11.80 -48.76
CA PHE A 129 -4.26 -12.10 -49.28
C PHE A 129 -4.22 -12.19 -50.80
N VAL A 130 -3.17 -11.62 -51.41
CA VAL A 130 -2.94 -11.62 -52.86
C VAL A 130 -1.62 -12.31 -53.19
N ASP A 131 -1.69 -13.33 -54.05
CA ASP A 131 -0.51 -14.05 -54.52
C ASP A 131 0.43 -13.14 -55.35
N ARG A 132 1.60 -12.84 -54.81
CA ARG A 132 2.70 -12.06 -55.43
C ARG A 132 3.86 -12.90 -55.91
N THR A 133 3.75 -14.23 -55.82
CA THR A 133 4.79 -15.18 -56.27
C THR A 133 5.20 -14.92 -57.71
N ALA A 134 4.22 -14.70 -58.59
CA ALA A 134 4.47 -14.39 -60.00
C ALA A 134 4.95 -12.93 -60.15
N GLY A 135 6.27 -12.73 -60.07
CA GLY A 135 6.89 -11.42 -60.22
C GLY A 135 7.87 -11.09 -59.11
N SER A 136 7.87 -11.85 -58.01
CA SER A 136 8.77 -11.65 -56.88
C SER A 136 10.24 -11.92 -57.18
N GLY A 137 10.57 -12.59 -58.29
CA GLY A 137 11.97 -12.95 -58.59
C GLY A 137 12.48 -14.17 -57.82
N ILE A 138 11.77 -14.62 -56.78
CA ILE A 138 12.09 -15.84 -56.04
C ILE A 138 12.01 -17.04 -56.99
N THR A 139 13.13 -17.75 -57.13
CA THR A 139 13.25 -18.91 -58.02
C THR A 139 13.94 -20.04 -57.28
N ILE A 140 13.15 -21.04 -56.85
CA ILE A 140 13.67 -22.24 -56.19
C ILE A 140 13.92 -23.34 -57.22
N THR A 141 15.13 -23.88 -57.26
CA THR A 141 15.53 -24.96 -58.18
C THR A 141 15.73 -26.31 -57.48
N THR A 142 15.62 -26.33 -56.15
CA THR A 142 15.67 -27.54 -55.33
C THR A 142 14.31 -28.23 -55.25
N ASP A 143 14.32 -29.48 -54.79
CA ASP A 143 13.09 -30.25 -54.58
C ASP A 143 12.34 -29.85 -53.29
N ASN A 144 12.94 -29.03 -52.41
CA ASN A 144 12.31 -28.62 -51.15
C ASN A 144 12.90 -27.35 -50.52
N THR A 145 12.04 -26.59 -49.86
CA THR A 145 12.33 -25.52 -48.89
C THR A 145 11.67 -25.94 -47.58
N VAL A 146 12.46 -26.23 -46.55
CA VAL A 146 11.94 -26.84 -45.32
C VAL A 146 11.38 -25.78 -44.38
N SER A 147 12.23 -24.84 -43.96
CA SER A 147 11.89 -23.74 -43.05
C SER A 147 12.32 -22.40 -43.66
N ALA A 148 11.71 -21.32 -43.16
CA ALA A 148 11.98 -19.96 -43.57
C ALA A 148 12.07 -19.03 -42.35
N ALA A 149 12.78 -17.91 -42.49
CA ALA A 149 12.84 -16.82 -41.51
C ALA A 149 12.96 -15.47 -42.22
N PHE A 150 12.45 -14.41 -41.61
CA PHE A 150 12.62 -13.03 -42.05
C PHE A 150 13.56 -12.27 -41.10
N HIS A 151 14.47 -11.46 -41.67
CA HIS A 151 15.33 -10.54 -40.92
C HIS A 151 15.94 -9.50 -41.86
N ASP A 152 16.12 -8.26 -41.42
CA ASP A 152 16.85 -7.21 -42.17
C ASP A 152 18.35 -7.36 -41.90
N TYR A 153 19.06 -8.15 -42.71
CA TYR A 153 20.45 -8.51 -42.40
C TYR A 153 21.47 -7.47 -42.87
N ASP A 154 21.11 -6.60 -43.81
CA ASP A 154 22.01 -5.57 -44.34
C ASP A 154 21.62 -4.15 -43.93
N ARG A 155 20.63 -4.02 -43.04
CA ARG A 155 20.12 -2.78 -42.45
C ARG A 155 19.64 -1.80 -43.51
N ASP A 156 19.10 -2.30 -44.62
CA ASP A 156 18.48 -1.47 -45.64
C ASP A 156 17.03 -1.09 -45.29
N GLY A 157 16.51 -1.69 -44.23
CA GLY A 157 15.21 -1.45 -43.63
C GLY A 157 14.14 -2.45 -44.04
N TYR A 158 14.38 -3.33 -45.02
CA TYR A 158 13.40 -4.31 -45.48
C TYR A 158 13.73 -5.71 -44.97
N LEU A 159 12.70 -6.51 -44.68
CA LEU A 159 12.91 -7.87 -44.22
C LEU A 159 13.36 -8.79 -45.37
N ASP A 160 14.52 -9.42 -45.20
CA ASP A 160 15.08 -10.40 -46.13
C ASP A 160 14.71 -11.82 -45.75
N LEU A 161 14.63 -12.70 -46.75
CA LEU A 161 14.15 -14.07 -46.57
C LEU A 161 15.30 -15.07 -46.52
N PHE A 162 15.35 -15.84 -45.44
CA PHE A 162 16.31 -16.93 -45.20
C PHE A 162 15.62 -18.29 -45.32
N LEU A 163 16.15 -19.18 -46.15
CA LEU A 163 15.56 -20.48 -46.48
C LEU A 163 16.50 -21.64 -46.18
N ALA A 164 15.95 -22.74 -45.67
CA ALA A 164 16.67 -24.00 -45.49
C ALA A 164 16.25 -25.07 -46.50
N HIS A 165 17.21 -25.90 -46.93
CA HIS A 165 17.00 -26.96 -47.91
C HIS A 165 17.63 -28.28 -47.44
N TRP A 166 16.89 -29.37 -47.57
CA TRP A 166 17.37 -30.70 -47.18
C TRP A 166 17.74 -31.56 -48.40
N GLY A 167 19.01 -31.97 -48.45
CA GLY A 167 19.56 -32.89 -49.43
C GLY A 167 19.80 -32.30 -50.83
N ALA A 168 19.69 -30.98 -50.99
CA ALA A 168 19.85 -30.29 -52.27
C ALA A 168 21.29 -30.45 -52.79
N VAL A 169 21.45 -30.91 -54.04
CA VAL A 169 22.77 -31.08 -54.65
C VAL A 169 23.29 -29.71 -55.09
N ARG A 170 24.33 -29.22 -54.43
CA ARG A 170 24.94 -27.91 -54.71
C ARG A 170 26.44 -28.06 -54.96
N GLU A 171 26.95 -27.38 -55.98
CA GLU A 171 28.39 -27.17 -56.10
C GLU A 171 28.83 -26.15 -55.05
N ARG A 172 30.00 -26.34 -54.44
CA ARG A 172 30.52 -25.37 -53.45
C ARG A 172 30.65 -23.98 -54.10
N GLY A 173 30.11 -22.96 -53.44
CA GLY A 173 30.12 -21.57 -53.90
C GLY A 173 29.14 -21.27 -55.04
N ALA A 174 28.34 -22.24 -55.47
CA ALA A 174 27.16 -21.98 -56.28
C ALA A 174 26.03 -21.47 -55.39
N ASP A 175 25.10 -20.74 -56.00
CA ASP A 175 23.94 -20.22 -55.29
C ASP A 175 23.15 -21.36 -54.61
N THR A 176 23.01 -21.25 -53.29
CA THR A 176 22.29 -22.19 -52.45
C THR A 176 20.81 -21.87 -52.34
N GLU A 177 20.38 -20.67 -52.78
CA GLU A 177 19.01 -20.15 -52.65
C GLU A 177 18.57 -19.98 -51.17
N THR A 178 19.55 -19.79 -50.28
CA THR A 178 19.38 -19.67 -48.82
C THR A 178 19.03 -18.27 -48.38
N VAL A 179 19.47 -17.23 -49.12
CA VAL A 179 19.29 -15.83 -48.74
C VAL A 179 18.76 -15.07 -49.94
N TRP A 180 17.65 -14.38 -49.73
CA TRP A 180 16.93 -13.59 -50.70
C TRP A 180 16.77 -12.19 -50.14
N ARG A 181 17.55 -11.24 -50.66
CA ARG A 181 17.45 -9.83 -50.28
C ARG A 181 16.19 -9.20 -50.87
N SER A 182 15.38 -8.55 -50.05
CA SER A 182 14.21 -7.78 -50.49
C SER A 182 14.65 -6.51 -51.23
N ASN A 183 13.86 -6.07 -52.20
CA ASN A 183 14.02 -4.76 -52.83
C ASN A 183 12.94 -3.76 -52.36
N GLY A 184 12.11 -4.14 -51.39
CA GLY A 184 11.04 -3.30 -50.81
C GLY A 184 9.77 -3.15 -51.65
N ASP A 185 9.56 -4.01 -52.66
CA ASP A 185 8.41 -3.96 -53.56
C ASP A 185 7.87 -5.36 -53.91
N PHE A 186 7.90 -6.28 -52.94
CA PHE A 186 7.65 -7.73 -53.10
C PHE A 186 8.60 -8.45 -54.07
N THR A 187 9.69 -7.81 -54.51
CA THR A 187 10.72 -8.46 -55.33
C THR A 187 11.99 -8.76 -54.55
N PHE A 188 12.65 -9.86 -54.91
CA PHE A 188 13.80 -10.41 -54.20
C PHE A 188 14.94 -10.77 -55.15
N THR A 189 16.17 -10.64 -54.64
CA THR A 189 17.40 -11.04 -55.31
C THR A 189 18.12 -12.11 -54.48
N SER A 190 18.45 -13.26 -55.07
CA SER A 190 19.28 -14.25 -54.37
C SER A 190 20.69 -13.71 -54.13
N THR A 191 21.13 -13.70 -52.87
CA THR A 191 22.41 -13.15 -52.42
C THR A 191 23.29 -14.18 -51.73
N SER A 192 22.94 -15.47 -51.72
CA SER A 192 23.68 -16.50 -50.96
C SER A 192 25.18 -16.59 -51.30
N VAL A 193 25.57 -16.26 -52.54
CA VAL A 193 26.98 -16.19 -52.96
C VAL A 193 27.65 -14.91 -52.49
N GLU A 194 26.94 -13.77 -52.57
CA GLU A 194 27.44 -12.45 -52.15
C GLU A 194 27.67 -12.41 -50.64
N THR A 195 26.76 -12.99 -49.87
CA THR A 195 26.83 -13.06 -48.41
C THR A 195 27.90 -14.02 -47.90
N GLY A 196 28.41 -14.94 -48.74
CA GLY A 196 29.38 -15.97 -48.34
C GLY A 196 28.75 -17.22 -47.69
N ILE A 197 27.45 -17.21 -47.41
CA ILE A 197 26.71 -18.34 -46.80
C ILE A 197 26.77 -19.60 -47.68
N ALA A 198 26.71 -19.45 -49.00
CA ALA A 198 26.75 -20.57 -49.94
C ALA A 198 28.00 -21.46 -49.81
N ASP A 199 29.13 -20.91 -49.37
CA ASP A 199 30.37 -21.65 -49.14
C ASP A 199 30.39 -22.38 -47.78
N ALA A 200 29.63 -21.88 -46.80
CA ALA A 200 29.64 -22.36 -45.42
C ALA A 200 28.71 -23.57 -45.22
N ILE A 201 27.50 -23.54 -45.76
CA ILE A 201 26.46 -24.55 -45.46
C ILE A 201 26.54 -25.83 -46.31
N VAL A 202 27.30 -25.81 -47.41
CA VAL A 202 27.43 -26.97 -48.32
C VAL A 202 28.56 -27.90 -47.89
N ALA A 203 28.22 -29.04 -47.30
CA ALA A 203 29.16 -30.11 -46.96
C ALA A 203 28.94 -31.38 -47.81
N GLY A 204 30.03 -31.97 -48.31
CA GLY A 204 29.95 -33.18 -49.15
C GLY A 204 29.22 -32.99 -50.50
N GLY A 205 29.05 -31.75 -50.96
CA GLY A 205 28.33 -31.41 -52.20
C GLY A 205 26.81 -31.37 -52.06
N ARG A 206 26.31 -31.26 -50.82
CA ARG A 206 24.88 -31.15 -50.51
C ARG A 206 24.64 -30.13 -49.41
N ASP A 207 23.49 -29.49 -49.48
CA ASP A 207 22.89 -28.72 -48.39
C ASP A 207 22.02 -29.66 -47.55
N TRP A 208 22.17 -29.61 -46.23
CA TRP A 208 21.41 -30.41 -45.27
C TRP A 208 20.79 -29.53 -44.17
N SER A 209 20.59 -28.25 -44.46
CA SER A 209 19.98 -27.29 -43.56
C SER A 209 18.52 -27.60 -43.28
N PHE A 210 18.08 -27.32 -42.06
CA PHE A 210 16.69 -27.47 -41.64
C PHE A 210 16.06 -26.21 -41.08
N THR A 211 16.77 -25.47 -40.25
CA THR A 211 16.18 -24.32 -39.53
C THR A 211 17.16 -23.16 -39.49
N PRO A 212 16.85 -22.03 -40.17
CA PRO A 212 17.57 -20.79 -39.98
C PRO A 212 17.00 -20.02 -38.77
N ASN A 213 17.88 -19.60 -37.86
CA ASN A 213 17.56 -18.64 -36.80
C ASN A 213 18.47 -17.42 -36.93
N LEU A 214 17.88 -16.23 -36.91
CA LEU A 214 18.60 -14.96 -36.90
C LEU A 214 18.49 -14.34 -35.50
N SER A 215 19.62 -13.98 -34.93
CA SER A 215 19.74 -13.39 -33.59
C SER A 215 21.09 -12.69 -33.46
N ASP A 216 21.14 -11.53 -32.80
CA ASP A 216 22.40 -10.81 -32.51
C ASP A 216 23.14 -11.45 -31.33
N ILE A 217 23.93 -12.49 -31.64
CA ILE A 217 24.64 -13.33 -30.65
C ILE A 217 25.97 -12.74 -30.21
N ASP A 218 26.54 -11.81 -30.97
CA ASP A 218 27.80 -11.16 -30.60
C ASP A 218 27.65 -9.74 -29.99
N GLY A 219 26.43 -9.21 -30.00
CA GLY A 219 26.03 -7.97 -29.34
C GLY A 219 26.42 -6.72 -30.13
N ASP A 220 26.66 -6.82 -31.43
CA ASP A 220 27.00 -5.70 -32.29
C ASP A 220 25.77 -5.05 -32.98
N GLY A 221 24.59 -5.63 -32.76
CA GLY A 221 23.29 -5.18 -33.23
C GLY A 221 22.94 -5.66 -34.64
N ASP A 222 23.77 -6.47 -35.29
CA ASP A 222 23.48 -7.10 -36.58
C ASP A 222 23.00 -8.55 -36.33
N GLY A 223 21.94 -9.00 -37.01
CA GLY A 223 21.47 -10.37 -36.84
C GLY A 223 22.44 -11.40 -37.42
N ASP A 224 22.89 -12.34 -36.59
CA ASP A 224 23.76 -13.45 -36.97
C ASP A 224 22.96 -14.70 -37.32
N LEU A 225 23.51 -15.54 -38.20
CA LEU A 225 22.84 -16.74 -38.68
C LEU A 225 23.29 -18.00 -37.92
N LEU A 226 22.34 -18.57 -37.18
CA LEU A 226 22.41 -19.89 -36.57
C LEU A 226 21.64 -20.89 -37.46
N MET A 227 22.36 -21.68 -38.27
CA MET A 227 21.80 -22.61 -39.24
C MET A 227 21.86 -24.05 -38.72
N VAL A 228 20.72 -24.61 -38.35
CA VAL A 228 20.59 -26.01 -37.91
C VAL A 228 20.73 -26.96 -39.11
N SER A 229 21.48 -28.06 -38.93
CA SER A 229 21.72 -29.06 -39.98
C SER A 229 21.52 -30.51 -39.52
N ASP A 230 21.00 -31.35 -40.41
CA ASP A 230 20.79 -32.78 -40.17
C ASP A 230 22.10 -33.57 -40.21
N LEU A 231 22.53 -34.04 -41.39
CA LEU A 231 23.63 -35.00 -41.50
C LEU A 231 25.03 -34.36 -41.34
N ASN A 232 25.09 -33.07 -41.02
CA ASN A 232 26.28 -32.28 -40.73
C ASN A 232 26.13 -31.58 -39.37
N ASN A 233 27.21 -30.98 -38.86
CA ASN A 233 27.07 -30.09 -37.72
C ASN A 233 26.34 -28.81 -38.15
N SER A 234 25.62 -28.21 -37.22
CA SER A 234 25.01 -26.90 -37.41
C SER A 234 26.08 -25.81 -37.53
N GLU A 235 25.74 -24.69 -38.17
CA GLU A 235 26.68 -23.64 -38.54
C GLU A 235 26.26 -22.30 -37.89
N VAL A 236 27.18 -21.70 -37.13
CA VAL A 236 27.15 -20.32 -36.63
C VAL A 236 27.91 -19.42 -37.60
N LEU A 237 27.25 -18.39 -38.12
CA LEU A 237 27.83 -17.39 -39.01
C LEU A 237 27.55 -15.97 -38.50
N ILE A 238 28.62 -15.22 -38.27
CA ILE A 238 28.57 -13.84 -37.78
C ILE A 238 28.37 -12.87 -38.95
N ASN A 239 27.43 -11.97 -38.84
CA ASN A 239 27.20 -10.89 -39.78
C ASN A 239 28.28 -9.82 -39.59
N ASN A 240 29.00 -9.44 -40.65
CA ASN A 240 30.10 -8.48 -40.53
C ASN A 240 29.62 -7.01 -40.57
N GLY A 241 28.31 -6.75 -40.61
CA GLY A 241 27.71 -5.41 -40.76
C GLY A 241 27.90 -4.78 -42.15
N ASP A 242 28.38 -5.54 -43.13
CA ASP A 242 28.58 -5.11 -44.52
C ASP A 242 27.80 -5.95 -45.55
N GLY A 243 26.80 -6.71 -45.07
CA GLY A 243 25.98 -7.63 -45.86
C GLY A 243 26.68 -8.96 -46.18
N THR A 244 27.78 -9.28 -45.51
CA THR A 244 28.48 -10.57 -45.62
C THR A 244 28.57 -11.29 -44.28
N PHE A 245 28.69 -12.62 -44.31
CA PHE A 245 28.78 -13.46 -43.13
C PHE A 245 30.11 -14.20 -43.05
N THR A 246 30.66 -14.29 -41.84
CA THR A 246 31.86 -15.06 -41.51
C THR A 246 31.48 -16.29 -40.69
N ARG A 247 31.82 -17.48 -41.19
CA ARG A 247 31.67 -18.74 -40.44
C ARG A 247 32.49 -18.71 -39.15
N SER A 248 31.84 -18.75 -37.99
CA SER A 248 32.45 -18.74 -36.64
C SER A 248 32.37 -20.09 -35.91
N THR A 249 31.71 -21.07 -36.53
CA THR A 249 31.46 -22.40 -35.94
C THR A 249 32.73 -23.09 -35.44
N ASP A 250 32.80 -23.36 -34.12
CA ASP A 250 33.76 -24.28 -33.51
C ASP A 250 33.25 -25.72 -33.63
N PRO A 251 33.87 -26.57 -34.47
CA PRO A 251 33.41 -27.95 -34.68
C PRO A 251 33.69 -28.88 -33.49
N GLU A 252 34.42 -28.45 -32.46
CA GLU A 252 34.60 -29.19 -31.20
C GLU A 252 33.45 -28.90 -30.20
N VAL A 253 32.76 -27.76 -30.34
CA VAL A 253 31.62 -27.35 -29.49
C VAL A 253 30.29 -27.62 -30.18
N ILE A 254 30.13 -27.15 -31.42
CA ILE A 254 28.89 -27.35 -32.19
C ILE A 254 28.92 -28.75 -32.82
N VAL A 255 28.39 -29.70 -32.06
CA VAL A 255 28.43 -31.15 -32.32
C VAL A 255 27.05 -31.82 -32.24
N ASP A 256 25.99 -31.05 -32.45
CA ASP A 256 24.59 -31.46 -32.38
C ASP A 256 24.28 -32.70 -33.22
N GLN A 257 24.80 -32.78 -34.46
CA GLN A 257 24.72 -33.91 -35.40
C GLN A 257 23.31 -34.52 -35.49
N ALA A 258 22.64 -34.39 -36.63
CA ALA A 258 21.22 -34.65 -36.80
C ALA A 258 20.34 -33.60 -36.10
N GLY A 259 20.79 -32.34 -36.12
CA GLY A 259 20.01 -31.19 -35.70
C GLY A 259 18.77 -31.00 -36.59
N MET A 260 17.64 -30.65 -35.99
CA MET A 260 16.36 -30.49 -36.70
C MET A 260 15.81 -29.09 -36.49
N GLY A 261 15.27 -28.83 -35.31
CA GLY A 261 14.77 -27.54 -34.88
C GLY A 261 15.69 -26.85 -33.88
N ALA A 262 15.35 -25.62 -33.57
CA ALA A 262 16.03 -24.86 -32.54
C ALA A 262 15.12 -23.80 -31.91
N ALA A 263 15.53 -23.31 -30.75
CA ALA A 263 15.02 -22.11 -30.13
C ALA A 263 16.23 -21.28 -29.68
N VAL A 264 16.11 -19.95 -29.77
CA VAL A 264 17.13 -19.01 -29.26
C VAL A 264 16.48 -18.15 -28.19
N GLY A 265 17.18 -17.87 -27.11
CA GLY A 265 16.71 -17.03 -26.01
C GLY A 265 17.73 -17.00 -24.87
N ASP A 266 17.77 -15.89 -24.14
CA ASP A 266 18.57 -15.72 -22.92
C ASP A 266 17.92 -16.50 -21.77
N TYR A 267 18.32 -17.76 -21.59
CA TYR A 267 17.63 -18.68 -20.67
C TYR A 267 18.12 -18.57 -19.23
N ASP A 268 19.33 -18.03 -19.03
CA ASP A 268 19.91 -17.81 -17.70
C ASP A 268 19.96 -16.31 -17.29
N ASN A 269 19.30 -15.45 -18.08
CA ASN A 269 19.15 -14.01 -17.85
C ASN A 269 20.50 -13.30 -17.68
N ASP A 270 21.50 -13.71 -18.48
CA ASP A 270 22.86 -13.15 -18.44
C ASP A 270 23.08 -12.03 -19.48
N GLY A 271 22.10 -11.80 -20.35
CA GLY A 271 22.09 -10.76 -21.37
C GLY A 271 22.64 -11.20 -22.73
N ASP A 272 23.08 -12.46 -22.88
CA ASP A 272 23.51 -13.04 -24.14
C ASP A 272 22.48 -14.06 -24.66
N MET A 273 22.22 -14.07 -25.98
CA MET A 273 21.24 -15.01 -26.55
C MET A 273 21.83 -16.42 -26.69
N ASP A 274 21.20 -17.41 -26.05
CA ASP A 274 21.63 -18.82 -26.09
C ASP A 274 20.89 -19.64 -27.14
N TRP A 275 21.44 -20.81 -27.48
CA TRP A 275 20.92 -21.63 -28.57
C TRP A 275 20.63 -23.08 -28.15
N PHE A 276 19.35 -23.44 -28.15
CA PHE A 276 18.90 -24.81 -28.00
C PHE A 276 18.64 -25.45 -29.35
N VAL A 277 19.20 -26.65 -29.59
CA VAL A 277 19.05 -27.42 -30.83
C VAL A 277 18.48 -28.79 -30.53
N THR A 278 17.37 -29.15 -31.17
CA THR A 278 16.80 -30.51 -31.07
C THR A 278 17.55 -31.49 -31.98
N SER A 279 17.77 -32.71 -31.50
CA SER A 279 18.49 -33.75 -32.24
C SER A 279 17.98 -35.16 -31.84
N VAL A 280 18.64 -36.22 -32.31
CA VAL A 280 18.19 -37.61 -32.19
C VAL A 280 18.90 -38.34 -31.05
N TYR A 281 18.24 -38.51 -29.91
CA TYR A 281 18.82 -39.19 -28.75
C TYR A 281 19.14 -40.67 -28.98
N ASN A 282 20.39 -41.06 -28.67
CA ASN A 282 20.87 -42.45 -28.57
C ASN A 282 20.72 -43.31 -29.85
N LEU A 283 20.94 -42.71 -31.01
CA LEU A 283 20.97 -43.40 -32.31
C LEU A 283 22.35 -44.03 -32.56
N ASP A 284 22.53 -45.34 -32.39
CA ASP A 284 23.84 -45.99 -32.68
C ASP A 284 24.10 -46.14 -34.20
N VAL A 285 24.55 -45.05 -34.83
CA VAL A 285 25.02 -45.00 -36.22
C VAL A 285 26.47 -44.56 -36.21
N GLY A 286 27.38 -45.53 -36.22
CA GLY A 286 28.83 -45.27 -36.40
C GLY A 286 29.61 -44.87 -35.15
N GLY A 287 29.03 -44.98 -33.94
CA GLY A 287 29.74 -44.73 -32.67
C GLY A 287 29.74 -43.28 -32.17
N ASN A 288 28.94 -42.39 -32.77
CA ASN A 288 28.74 -41.02 -32.31
C ASN A 288 27.67 -40.95 -31.20
N ARG A 289 27.81 -40.01 -30.26
CA ARG A 289 26.77 -39.68 -29.27
C ARG A 289 25.86 -38.59 -29.84
N PHE A 290 24.55 -38.84 -29.78
CA PHE A 290 23.51 -37.98 -30.32
C PHE A 290 22.47 -37.66 -29.23
N GLY A 291 21.88 -36.47 -29.30
CA GLY A 291 20.94 -35.91 -28.33
C GLY A 291 20.81 -34.40 -28.52
N ASN A 292 19.79 -33.79 -27.93
CA ASN A 292 19.61 -32.33 -27.99
C ASN A 292 20.85 -31.60 -27.48
N ARG A 293 21.00 -30.33 -27.85
CA ARG A 293 22.08 -29.47 -27.38
C ARG A 293 21.56 -28.17 -26.81
N LEU A 294 22.14 -27.74 -25.69
CA LEU A 294 22.02 -26.37 -25.20
C LEU A 294 23.41 -25.74 -25.23
N TYR A 295 23.55 -24.73 -26.09
CA TYR A 295 24.76 -23.94 -26.24
C TYR A 295 24.56 -22.63 -25.51
N ARG A 296 25.21 -22.48 -24.35
CA ARG A 296 25.25 -21.21 -23.64
C ARG A 296 26.22 -20.28 -24.34
N ASN A 297 25.82 -19.06 -24.64
CA ASN A 297 26.66 -18.03 -25.21
C ASN A 297 27.43 -17.34 -24.08
N ASP A 298 28.74 -17.50 -24.02
CA ASP A 298 29.58 -16.82 -23.02
C ASP A 298 29.97 -15.39 -23.48
N GLY A 299 29.17 -14.81 -24.38
CA GLY A 299 29.33 -13.51 -25.02
C GLY A 299 30.11 -13.52 -26.35
N ALA A 300 29.86 -12.49 -27.18
CA ALA A 300 30.53 -12.29 -28.47
C ALA A 300 30.40 -13.49 -29.44
N GLY A 301 29.27 -14.23 -29.39
CA GLY A 301 29.00 -15.41 -30.19
C GLY A 301 29.88 -16.62 -29.87
N VAL A 302 30.46 -16.68 -28.66
CA VAL A 302 31.33 -17.78 -28.21
C VAL A 302 30.53 -18.75 -27.37
N PHE A 303 30.23 -19.93 -27.91
CA PHE A 303 29.40 -20.92 -27.23
C PHE A 303 30.18 -21.93 -26.37
N THR A 304 29.52 -22.37 -25.29
CA THR A 304 29.85 -23.57 -24.51
C THR A 304 28.70 -24.58 -24.57
N ASP A 305 28.99 -25.85 -24.84
CA ASP A 305 28.01 -26.94 -24.76
C ASP A 305 27.75 -27.31 -23.27
N VAL A 306 26.63 -26.83 -22.73
CA VAL A 306 26.19 -27.08 -21.33
C VAL A 306 25.17 -28.22 -21.23
N THR A 307 24.90 -28.94 -22.33
CA THR A 307 23.80 -29.91 -22.44
C THR A 307 23.71 -30.91 -21.27
N THR A 308 24.86 -31.48 -20.86
CA THR A 308 24.89 -32.45 -19.76
C THR A 308 24.60 -31.81 -18.41
N GLU A 309 25.07 -30.57 -18.20
CA GLU A 309 24.85 -29.80 -16.97
C GLU A 309 23.39 -29.36 -16.88
N ALA A 310 22.82 -28.92 -18.00
CA ALA A 310 21.44 -28.49 -18.14
C ALA A 310 20.41 -29.63 -18.10
N GLN A 311 20.83 -30.88 -18.32
CA GLN A 311 19.98 -32.09 -18.28
C GLN A 311 18.95 -32.21 -19.41
N VAL A 312 19.24 -31.62 -20.57
CA VAL A 312 18.31 -31.59 -21.72
C VAL A 312 18.64 -32.60 -22.83
N GLU A 313 19.68 -33.44 -22.67
CA GLU A 313 20.21 -34.36 -23.70
C GLU A 313 19.16 -35.38 -24.20
N ASP A 314 18.31 -35.93 -23.32
CA ASP A 314 17.30 -36.97 -23.65
C ASP A 314 16.02 -36.37 -24.25
N GLY A 315 16.14 -35.95 -25.51
CA GLY A 315 15.02 -35.43 -26.29
C GLY A 315 14.10 -36.48 -26.91
N GLY A 316 14.60 -37.67 -27.24
CA GLY A 316 13.92 -38.57 -28.18
C GLY A 316 14.34 -38.28 -29.63
N TRP A 317 13.39 -38.09 -30.55
CA TRP A 317 13.68 -37.60 -31.91
C TRP A 317 13.01 -36.25 -32.07
N GLY A 318 13.71 -35.21 -31.62
CA GLY A 318 13.16 -33.86 -31.50
C GLY A 318 13.02 -33.14 -32.85
N TRP A 319 12.05 -32.22 -32.91
CA TRP A 319 11.77 -31.36 -34.06
C TRP A 319 11.59 -29.91 -33.59
N GLY A 320 10.43 -29.26 -33.81
CA GLY A 320 10.18 -27.90 -33.35
C GLY A 320 10.23 -27.75 -31.83
N SER A 321 10.75 -26.61 -31.38
CA SER A 321 10.95 -26.26 -29.98
C SER A 321 10.54 -24.80 -29.70
N CYS A 322 10.27 -24.46 -28.45
CA CYS A 322 10.09 -23.08 -27.99
C CYS A 322 10.91 -22.85 -26.72
N PHE A 323 11.43 -21.63 -26.58
CA PHE A 323 11.67 -21.02 -25.28
C PHE A 323 10.46 -20.16 -24.91
N ALA A 324 9.92 -20.35 -23.70
CA ALA A 324 8.87 -19.50 -23.13
C ALA A 324 8.85 -19.68 -21.61
N ASP A 325 8.38 -18.66 -20.90
CA ASP A 325 8.13 -18.69 -19.47
C ASP A 325 6.66 -19.10 -19.26
N PHE A 326 6.41 -20.32 -18.78
CA PHE A 326 5.06 -20.91 -18.73
C PHE A 326 4.39 -20.80 -17.35
N ASP A 327 5.13 -20.43 -16.30
CA ASP A 327 4.63 -20.12 -14.96
C ASP A 327 4.75 -18.65 -14.55
N ASN A 328 5.24 -17.80 -15.46
CA ASN A 328 5.45 -16.36 -15.26
C ASN A 328 6.48 -16.05 -14.16
N ASP A 329 7.45 -16.95 -13.95
CA ASP A 329 8.43 -16.86 -12.86
C ASP A 329 9.70 -16.06 -13.21
N GLY A 330 9.81 -15.58 -14.46
CA GLY A 330 10.93 -14.82 -15.00
C GLY A 330 11.97 -15.66 -15.73
N LEU A 331 11.82 -17.00 -15.76
CA LEU A 331 12.78 -17.95 -16.31
C LEU A 331 12.22 -18.65 -17.56
N LEU A 332 13.06 -18.78 -18.60
CA LEU A 332 12.65 -19.49 -19.81
C LEU A 332 12.72 -21.01 -19.64
N ASP A 333 11.62 -21.70 -19.93
CA ASP A 333 11.52 -23.14 -20.08
C ASP A 333 11.73 -23.58 -21.53
N ILE A 334 11.97 -24.88 -21.74
CA ILE A 334 12.06 -25.47 -23.08
C ILE A 334 10.94 -26.46 -23.32
N PHE A 335 10.12 -26.19 -24.33
CA PHE A 335 9.18 -27.15 -24.88
C PHE A 335 9.69 -27.68 -26.23
N HIS A 336 9.53 -28.98 -26.51
CA HIS A 336 9.70 -29.48 -27.89
C HIS A 336 8.84 -30.69 -28.24
N VAL A 337 8.64 -30.88 -29.55
CA VAL A 337 7.87 -31.99 -30.11
C VAL A 337 8.74 -33.12 -30.65
N ASN A 338 8.19 -34.34 -30.72
CA ASN A 338 8.94 -35.56 -31.00
C ASN A 338 8.31 -36.47 -32.06
N GLY A 339 9.12 -37.39 -32.58
CA GLY A 339 8.66 -38.67 -33.12
C GLY A 339 8.98 -38.91 -34.59
N TRP A 340 9.41 -40.13 -34.92
CA TRP A 340 9.75 -40.55 -36.28
C TRP A 340 9.69 -42.08 -36.45
N HIS A 341 9.33 -42.57 -37.64
CA HIS A 341 9.37 -44.01 -37.95
C HIS A 341 10.71 -44.40 -38.60
N PHE A 342 11.56 -45.13 -37.86
CA PHE A 342 12.87 -45.59 -38.33
C PHE A 342 13.06 -47.11 -38.12
N GLU A 343 13.33 -47.86 -39.19
CA GLU A 343 13.48 -49.33 -39.13
C GLU A 343 14.95 -49.75 -39.00
N LEU A 344 15.56 -49.55 -37.82
CA LEU A 344 16.92 -50.06 -37.53
C LEU A 344 17.08 -50.58 -36.08
N ASN A 345 17.18 -49.70 -35.08
CA ASN A 345 17.56 -50.06 -33.70
C ASN A 345 16.71 -49.43 -32.58
N LYS A 346 15.91 -48.40 -32.86
CA LYS A 346 14.89 -47.82 -31.96
C LYS A 346 13.70 -47.33 -32.79
N ASP A 347 12.50 -47.54 -32.28
CA ASP A 347 11.26 -46.99 -32.84
C ASP A 347 10.90 -45.74 -32.03
N PHE A 348 10.90 -44.57 -32.68
CA PHE A 348 10.63 -43.27 -32.06
C PHE A 348 9.17 -42.84 -32.27
N THR A 349 8.31 -43.70 -32.85
CA THR A 349 6.92 -43.33 -33.17
C THR A 349 6.03 -43.13 -31.94
N THR A 350 6.50 -43.50 -30.76
CA THR A 350 5.80 -43.33 -29.48
C THR A 350 6.55 -42.44 -28.50
N ASP A 351 7.59 -41.73 -28.94
CA ASP A 351 8.31 -40.79 -28.08
C ASP A 351 7.37 -39.64 -27.72
N GLN A 352 7.27 -39.36 -26.43
CA GLN A 352 6.44 -38.27 -25.91
C GLN A 352 7.13 -36.93 -26.21
N ILE A 353 6.34 -35.87 -26.32
CA ILE A 353 6.84 -34.49 -26.25
C ILE A 353 7.65 -34.26 -24.96
N ARG A 354 8.49 -33.22 -24.95
CA ARG A 354 9.31 -32.85 -23.78
C ARG A 354 8.95 -31.45 -23.31
N PHE A 355 8.97 -31.29 -22.01
CA PHE A 355 8.83 -30.01 -21.32
C PHE A 355 9.90 -29.98 -20.24
N PHE A 356 10.92 -29.18 -20.46
CA PHE A 356 12.04 -28.99 -19.55
C PHE A 356 11.79 -27.69 -18.79
N HIS A 357 11.32 -27.82 -17.55
CA HIS A 357 11.04 -26.72 -16.63
C HIS A 357 12.32 -26.24 -15.96
N SER A 358 12.58 -24.94 -15.99
CA SER A 358 13.78 -24.32 -15.43
C SER A 358 13.79 -24.39 -13.91
N ARG A 359 14.99 -24.47 -13.32
CA ARG A 359 15.18 -24.34 -11.87
C ARG A 359 15.86 -23.03 -11.49
N GLY A 360 16.08 -22.12 -12.44
CA GLY A 360 16.75 -20.84 -12.23
C GLY A 360 18.26 -20.90 -11.98
N ASN A 361 18.88 -22.08 -12.16
CA ASN A 361 20.32 -22.26 -12.00
C ASN A 361 20.99 -22.89 -13.24
N GLY A 362 20.31 -22.75 -14.39
CA GLY A 362 20.69 -23.34 -15.68
C GLY A 362 20.52 -24.86 -15.78
N VAL A 363 19.81 -25.47 -14.82
CA VAL A 363 19.43 -26.90 -14.86
C VAL A 363 17.93 -27.02 -15.04
N PHE A 364 17.50 -27.99 -15.85
CA PHE A 364 16.09 -28.23 -16.14
C PHE A 364 15.59 -29.57 -15.60
N ASP A 365 14.29 -29.64 -15.30
CA ASP A 365 13.53 -30.85 -15.02
C ASP A 365 12.62 -31.23 -16.19
N GLU A 366 12.73 -32.46 -16.70
CA GLU A 366 11.73 -32.97 -17.65
C GLU A 366 10.43 -33.30 -16.90
N ARG A 367 9.34 -32.59 -17.22
CA ARG A 367 8.06 -32.65 -16.51
C ARG A 367 6.84 -32.81 -17.42
N ALA A 368 6.99 -33.16 -18.70
CA ALA A 368 5.86 -33.18 -19.64
C ALA A 368 4.67 -34.01 -19.14
N GLU A 369 4.91 -35.20 -18.55
CA GLU A 369 3.82 -36.02 -18.00
C GLU A 369 3.16 -35.40 -16.76
N GLU A 370 3.94 -34.72 -15.91
CA GLU A 370 3.46 -34.08 -14.68
C GLU A 370 2.48 -32.94 -14.99
N VAL A 371 2.82 -32.11 -15.97
CA VAL A 371 2.04 -30.91 -16.33
C VAL A 371 0.91 -31.20 -17.34
N GLY A 372 0.71 -32.45 -17.75
CA GLY A 372 -0.41 -32.84 -18.64
C GLY A 372 -0.08 -32.91 -20.14
N LEU A 373 1.17 -32.67 -20.52
CA LEU A 373 1.73 -32.74 -21.88
C LEU A 373 2.07 -34.20 -22.27
N VAL A 374 1.03 -35.03 -22.42
CA VAL A 374 1.17 -36.50 -22.57
C VAL A 374 1.10 -37.03 -24.00
N THR A 375 1.05 -36.17 -25.03
CA THR A 375 0.90 -36.64 -26.42
C THR A 375 2.15 -37.36 -26.93
N LYS A 376 1.92 -38.39 -27.75
CA LYS A 376 2.93 -39.21 -28.44
C LYS A 376 2.76 -39.16 -29.96
N SER A 377 2.04 -38.17 -30.44
CA SER A 377 1.89 -37.89 -31.86
C SER A 377 3.23 -37.49 -32.47
N GLN A 378 3.38 -37.71 -33.78
CA GLN A 378 4.60 -37.31 -34.50
C GLN A 378 4.56 -35.82 -34.81
N GLY A 379 5.02 -34.98 -33.89
CA GLY A 379 5.04 -33.54 -34.05
C GLY A 379 6.10 -33.07 -35.06
N ARG A 380 5.87 -31.91 -35.67
CA ARG A 380 6.82 -31.20 -36.53
C ARG A 380 6.99 -29.76 -36.08
N GLY A 381 5.97 -28.93 -36.31
CA GLY A 381 5.97 -27.52 -35.94
C GLY A 381 5.24 -27.28 -34.63
N VAL A 382 5.63 -26.20 -33.95
CA VAL A 382 5.02 -25.69 -32.72
C VAL A 382 4.90 -24.16 -32.79
N ALA A 383 3.80 -23.64 -32.28
CA ALA A 383 3.60 -22.23 -31.96
C ALA A 383 3.29 -22.09 -30.46
N CYS A 384 4.02 -21.20 -29.78
CA CYS A 384 3.84 -20.88 -28.37
C CYS A 384 3.45 -19.41 -28.24
N PHE A 385 2.28 -19.12 -27.67
CA PHE A 385 1.69 -17.78 -27.57
C PHE A 385 0.51 -17.78 -26.58
N ASP A 386 0.13 -16.63 -26.06
CA ASP A 386 -1.06 -16.48 -25.21
C ASP A 386 -2.32 -16.28 -26.09
N ALA A 387 -3.18 -17.31 -26.14
CA ALA A 387 -4.30 -17.34 -27.08
C ALA A 387 -5.55 -16.59 -26.59
N GLU A 388 -5.72 -16.38 -25.29
CA GLU A 388 -6.88 -15.72 -24.68
C GLU A 388 -6.55 -14.41 -23.97
N ARG A 389 -5.28 -13.97 -24.05
CA ARG A 389 -4.77 -12.74 -23.45
C ARG A 389 -4.89 -12.76 -21.92
N ASP A 390 -4.70 -13.93 -21.31
CA ASP A 390 -4.77 -14.13 -19.86
C ASP A 390 -3.40 -14.20 -19.18
N GLY A 391 -2.31 -14.19 -19.95
CA GLY A 391 -0.94 -14.19 -19.46
C GLY A 391 -0.27 -15.56 -19.42
N ASP A 392 -1.00 -16.63 -19.72
CA ASP A 392 -0.45 -17.98 -19.74
C ASP A 392 -0.09 -18.40 -21.18
N ILE A 393 1.16 -18.82 -21.40
CA ILE A 393 1.59 -19.20 -22.75
C ILE A 393 1.05 -20.59 -23.12
N ASP A 394 0.28 -20.63 -24.20
CA ASP A 394 -0.29 -21.84 -24.77
C ASP A 394 0.60 -22.53 -25.79
N ILE A 395 0.23 -23.75 -26.17
CA ILE A 395 0.97 -24.57 -27.15
C ILE A 395 0.04 -25.14 -28.22
N VAL A 396 0.31 -24.81 -29.48
CA VAL A 396 -0.31 -25.47 -30.65
C VAL A 396 0.72 -26.27 -31.43
N ILE A 397 0.43 -27.55 -31.64
CA ILE A 397 1.31 -28.51 -32.30
C ILE A 397 0.72 -28.96 -33.64
N VAL A 398 1.54 -28.95 -34.68
CA VAL A 398 1.26 -29.64 -35.95
C VAL A 398 1.92 -31.02 -35.95
N ASN A 399 1.11 -32.06 -36.12
CA ASN A 399 1.55 -33.44 -36.22
C ASN A 399 1.41 -34.02 -37.62
N ASN A 400 2.30 -34.95 -37.95
CA ASN A 400 2.24 -35.86 -39.08
C ASN A 400 1.64 -37.23 -38.69
N SER A 401 0.69 -37.25 -37.75
CA SER A 401 -0.08 -38.41 -37.30
C SER A 401 -1.59 -38.17 -37.49
N ALA A 402 -2.46 -39.03 -36.91
CA ALA A 402 -3.91 -38.92 -37.09
C ALA A 402 -4.48 -37.59 -36.54
N ASP A 403 -4.00 -37.14 -35.38
CA ASP A 403 -4.37 -35.89 -34.73
C ASP A 403 -3.50 -34.75 -35.30
N HIS A 404 -3.89 -34.15 -36.41
CA HIS A 404 -3.04 -33.24 -37.16
C HIS A 404 -2.73 -31.94 -36.40
N LEU A 405 -3.73 -31.36 -35.73
CA LEU A 405 -3.56 -30.21 -34.83
C LEU A 405 -3.92 -30.61 -33.41
N VAL A 406 -3.06 -30.22 -32.46
CA VAL A 406 -3.28 -30.41 -31.02
C VAL A 406 -3.03 -29.09 -30.33
N TYR A 407 -4.03 -28.61 -29.60
CA TYR A 407 -3.97 -27.39 -28.80
C TYR A 407 -3.97 -27.77 -27.31
N TYR A 408 -2.94 -27.30 -26.60
CA TYR A 408 -2.82 -27.35 -25.16
C TYR A 408 -2.95 -25.93 -24.63
N ARG A 409 -4.00 -25.71 -23.85
CA ARG A 409 -4.17 -24.49 -23.09
C ARG A 409 -3.42 -24.61 -21.77
N ASN A 410 -2.67 -23.60 -21.39
CA ASN A 410 -2.04 -23.47 -20.11
C ASN A 410 -3.04 -22.84 -19.14
N ASP A 411 -3.31 -23.52 -18.03
CA ASP A 411 -4.23 -23.09 -16.98
C ASP A 411 -3.40 -23.00 -15.68
N THR A 412 -2.30 -22.26 -15.70
CA THR A 412 -1.38 -22.15 -14.56
C THR A 412 -2.09 -21.36 -13.45
N ASP A 413 -1.95 -21.82 -12.21
CA ASP A 413 -2.65 -21.26 -11.04
C ASP A 413 -1.61 -20.68 -10.07
N THR A 414 -1.03 -19.53 -10.44
CA THR A 414 -0.06 -18.76 -9.64
C THR A 414 -0.55 -17.32 -9.42
N ASP A 415 0.04 -16.63 -8.44
CA ASP A 415 -0.17 -15.18 -8.21
C ASP A 415 0.84 -14.32 -9.02
N ASP A 416 1.58 -14.97 -9.93
CA ASP A 416 2.61 -14.34 -10.75
C ASP A 416 1.97 -13.56 -11.90
N ARG A 417 2.69 -12.56 -12.37
CA ARG A 417 2.22 -11.51 -13.27
C ARG A 417 2.99 -11.53 -14.57
N TYR A 418 2.44 -10.91 -15.59
CA TYR A 418 3.07 -10.93 -16.91
C TYR A 418 3.09 -9.57 -17.61
N LEU A 419 3.89 -9.47 -18.67
CA LEU A 419 3.79 -8.44 -19.69
C LEU A 419 3.95 -9.04 -21.08
N GLY A 420 2.94 -8.85 -21.92
CA GLY A 420 3.07 -9.03 -23.37
C GLY A 420 3.53 -7.71 -24.01
N ILE A 421 4.49 -7.75 -24.93
CA ILE A 421 4.98 -6.55 -25.62
C ILE A 421 4.95 -6.73 -27.14
N LYS A 422 4.23 -5.84 -27.81
CA LYS A 422 4.28 -5.60 -29.26
C LYS A 422 5.09 -4.33 -29.54
N LEU A 423 5.79 -4.31 -30.67
CA LEU A 423 6.53 -3.15 -31.12
C LEU A 423 5.85 -2.51 -32.33
N ALA A 424 5.87 -1.18 -32.39
CA ALA A 424 5.38 -0.41 -33.53
C ALA A 424 6.38 0.69 -33.89
N ALA A 425 6.82 0.75 -35.13
CA ALA A 425 7.75 1.74 -35.65
C ALA A 425 7.21 2.38 -36.94
N ASP A 426 7.62 3.64 -37.18
CA ASP A 426 7.45 4.26 -38.49
C ASP A 426 8.59 3.80 -39.41
N GLY A 427 8.31 3.43 -40.66
CA GLY A 427 9.35 3.05 -41.62
C GLY A 427 9.11 1.67 -42.21
N THR A 428 10.18 1.00 -42.63
CA THR A 428 10.13 -0.23 -43.45
C THR A 428 10.28 -1.53 -42.64
N ASN A 429 10.58 -1.43 -41.33
CA ASN A 429 10.52 -2.53 -40.34
C ASN A 429 9.56 -2.14 -39.19
N PRO A 430 8.25 -1.98 -39.47
CA PRO A 430 7.30 -1.39 -38.52
C PRO A 430 7.03 -2.28 -37.30
N HIS A 431 7.31 -3.57 -37.39
CA HIS A 431 7.17 -4.51 -36.27
C HIS A 431 8.46 -4.64 -35.44
N GLY A 432 9.56 -3.97 -35.81
CA GLY A 432 10.80 -3.97 -35.02
C GLY A 432 11.53 -5.31 -34.96
N VAL A 433 11.48 -6.13 -36.02
CA VAL A 433 12.21 -7.41 -36.07
C VAL A 433 13.71 -7.17 -35.87
N GLY A 434 14.31 -7.88 -34.91
CA GLY A 434 15.70 -7.69 -34.45
C GLY A 434 15.85 -6.74 -33.26
N ALA A 435 14.77 -6.14 -32.76
CA ALA A 435 14.83 -5.29 -31.56
C ALA A 435 15.13 -6.13 -30.30
N LYS A 436 15.97 -5.57 -29.43
CA LYS A 436 16.26 -6.09 -28.09
C LYS A 436 15.39 -5.37 -27.07
N ILE A 437 14.65 -6.13 -26.29
CA ILE A 437 13.72 -5.62 -25.28
C ILE A 437 14.23 -6.09 -23.92
N THR A 438 14.56 -5.16 -23.05
CA THR A 438 14.95 -5.42 -21.67
C THR A 438 13.81 -5.00 -20.76
N VAL A 439 13.36 -5.92 -19.91
CA VAL A 439 12.36 -5.66 -18.87
C VAL A 439 13.04 -5.87 -17.53
N SER A 440 12.97 -4.86 -16.66
CA SER A 440 13.61 -4.88 -15.35
C SER A 440 12.57 -4.69 -14.24
N THR A 441 12.60 -5.55 -13.24
CA THR A 441 11.87 -5.43 -11.97
C THR A 441 12.88 -5.18 -10.84
N PRO A 442 12.44 -4.88 -9.61
CA PRO A 442 13.35 -4.85 -8.46
C PRO A 442 14.09 -6.17 -8.19
N GLN A 443 13.55 -7.29 -8.67
CA GLN A 443 14.04 -8.64 -8.40
C GLN A 443 15.02 -9.12 -9.48
N GLU A 444 14.77 -8.77 -10.75
CA GLU A 444 15.48 -9.35 -11.89
C GLU A 444 15.44 -8.46 -13.14
N GLU A 445 16.28 -8.80 -14.11
CA GLU A 445 16.33 -8.19 -15.44
C GLU A 445 16.28 -9.30 -16.48
N GLN A 446 15.42 -9.15 -17.49
CA GLN A 446 15.20 -10.14 -18.53
C GLN A 446 15.40 -9.50 -19.90
N LEU A 447 16.13 -10.17 -20.79
CA LEU A 447 16.31 -9.76 -22.17
C LEU A 447 15.56 -10.71 -23.11
N ARG A 448 14.83 -10.16 -24.08
CA ARG A 448 14.25 -10.90 -25.21
C ARG A 448 14.54 -10.19 -26.52
N GLU A 449 14.70 -10.96 -27.57
CA GLU A 449 14.86 -10.45 -28.93
C GLU A 449 13.61 -10.78 -29.76
N LEU A 450 13.00 -9.76 -30.37
CA LEU A 450 11.84 -9.92 -31.24
C LEU A 450 12.28 -10.48 -32.60
N ARG A 451 11.75 -11.63 -33.01
CA ARG A 451 12.21 -12.37 -34.19
C ARG A 451 11.06 -12.84 -35.08
N ALA A 452 11.23 -12.67 -36.40
CA ALA A 452 10.40 -13.30 -37.42
C ALA A 452 10.99 -14.64 -37.88
N GLY A 453 11.32 -15.51 -36.92
CA GLY A 453 12.16 -16.70 -37.13
C GLY A 453 11.41 -18.03 -37.01
N SER A 454 12.01 -19.10 -37.54
CA SER A 454 11.45 -20.45 -37.46
C SER A 454 12.06 -21.30 -36.35
N ASN A 455 11.24 -22.03 -35.59
CA ASN A 455 11.69 -23.04 -34.62
C ASN A 455 11.97 -24.42 -35.27
N TYR A 456 11.08 -24.85 -36.16
CA TYR A 456 11.27 -25.90 -37.19
C TYR A 456 9.98 -25.96 -37.98
N VAL A 457 10.02 -25.56 -39.24
CA VAL A 457 8.82 -25.38 -40.07
C VAL A 457 7.69 -24.58 -39.39
N SER A 458 8.01 -23.76 -38.38
CA SER A 458 7.02 -23.05 -37.59
C SER A 458 7.53 -21.76 -36.99
N GLN A 459 6.64 -20.79 -36.77
CA GLN A 459 6.96 -19.46 -36.26
C GLN A 459 6.02 -19.08 -35.09
N ASN A 460 6.60 -18.49 -34.05
CA ASN A 460 5.89 -17.81 -32.95
C ASN A 460 5.51 -16.36 -33.37
N PRO A 461 4.50 -15.72 -32.76
CA PRO A 461 4.05 -14.40 -33.18
C PRO A 461 5.10 -13.30 -32.98
N LEU A 462 4.91 -12.15 -33.65
CA LEU A 462 5.74 -10.95 -33.51
C LEU A 462 5.36 -10.15 -32.26
N GLU A 463 5.42 -10.82 -31.11
CA GLU A 463 5.29 -10.26 -29.78
C GLU A 463 6.18 -11.05 -28.82
N VAL A 464 6.59 -10.44 -27.73
CA VAL A 464 7.40 -11.10 -26.69
C VAL A 464 6.65 -11.13 -25.37
N HIS A 465 6.88 -12.19 -24.60
CA HIS A 465 6.28 -12.41 -23.30
C HIS A 465 7.33 -12.38 -22.19
N TYR A 466 6.96 -11.81 -21.06
CA TYR A 466 7.74 -11.77 -19.83
C TYR A 466 6.86 -12.20 -18.65
N GLY A 467 7.26 -13.24 -17.92
CA GLY A 467 6.82 -13.41 -16.53
C GLY A 467 7.52 -12.40 -15.64
N LEU A 468 6.85 -11.88 -14.63
CA LEU A 468 7.37 -10.86 -13.73
C LEU A 468 7.37 -11.33 -12.27
N GLY A 469 7.07 -12.60 -12.01
CA GLY A 469 6.74 -13.09 -10.68
C GLY A 469 5.66 -12.22 -10.04
N ASN A 470 5.86 -11.84 -8.78
CA ASN A 470 4.91 -10.99 -8.07
C ASN A 470 5.01 -9.47 -8.39
N ALA A 471 5.89 -9.04 -9.30
CA ALA A 471 6.17 -7.62 -9.52
C ALA A 471 5.00 -6.92 -10.23
N ARG A 472 4.39 -5.95 -9.55
CA ARG A 472 3.28 -5.16 -10.11
C ARG A 472 3.70 -4.18 -11.20
N PHE A 473 4.95 -3.74 -11.18
CA PHE A 473 5.48 -2.76 -12.13
C PHE A 473 6.84 -3.17 -12.67
N ALA A 474 7.10 -2.88 -13.94
CA ALA A 474 8.39 -3.08 -14.58
C ALA A 474 8.85 -1.83 -15.38
N ASP A 475 10.16 -1.69 -15.54
CA ASP A 475 10.76 -0.73 -16.45
C ASP A 475 11.10 -1.45 -17.77
N ILE A 476 10.96 -0.76 -18.91
CA ILE A 476 11.17 -1.33 -20.24
C ILE A 476 12.19 -0.49 -21.00
N VAL A 477 13.18 -1.15 -21.61
CA VAL A 477 14.11 -0.56 -22.57
C VAL A 477 13.97 -1.31 -23.88
N VAL A 478 13.72 -0.59 -24.98
CA VAL A 478 13.70 -1.19 -26.32
C VAL A 478 14.83 -0.59 -27.13
N ASP A 479 15.81 -1.40 -27.49
CA ASP A 479 16.88 -1.06 -28.43
C ASP A 479 16.48 -1.54 -29.83
N TRP A 480 16.24 -0.58 -30.73
CA TRP A 480 15.74 -0.82 -32.07
C TRP A 480 16.87 -1.15 -33.05
N PRO A 481 16.58 -1.90 -34.14
CA PRO A 481 17.59 -2.25 -35.16
C PRO A 481 18.28 -1.03 -35.81
N ASP A 482 17.61 0.12 -35.87
CA ASP A 482 18.17 1.36 -36.42
C ASP A 482 19.13 2.10 -35.46
N GLY A 483 19.33 1.56 -34.26
CA GLY A 483 20.17 2.11 -33.20
C GLY A 483 19.50 3.16 -32.31
N THR A 484 18.19 3.41 -32.48
CA THR A 484 17.42 4.22 -31.53
C THR A 484 17.01 3.40 -30.31
N THR A 485 16.67 4.07 -29.21
CA THR A 485 16.25 3.42 -27.95
C THR A 485 14.99 4.10 -27.41
N ASN A 486 14.01 3.33 -26.96
CA ASN A 486 12.91 3.80 -26.11
C ASN A 486 13.15 3.39 -24.65
N ARG A 487 12.72 4.23 -23.70
CA ARG A 487 12.74 3.91 -22.26
C ARG A 487 11.41 4.22 -21.61
N LEU A 488 10.78 3.22 -21.01
CA LEU A 488 9.50 3.33 -20.30
C LEU A 488 9.72 2.93 -18.84
N ARG A 489 8.99 3.54 -17.91
CA ARG A 489 9.13 3.29 -16.47
C ARG A 489 7.80 3.02 -15.79
N ALA A 490 7.84 2.20 -14.75
CA ALA A 490 6.70 1.87 -13.89
C ALA A 490 5.46 1.43 -14.69
N ILE A 491 5.67 0.57 -15.68
CA ILE A 491 4.62 -0.04 -16.48
C ILE A 491 3.93 -1.09 -15.64
N GLU A 492 2.61 -0.98 -15.50
CA GLU A 492 1.78 -1.91 -14.73
C GLU A 492 1.76 -3.27 -15.42
N ALA A 493 1.85 -4.35 -14.65
CA ALA A 493 1.79 -5.72 -15.17
C ALA A 493 0.37 -6.10 -15.64
N ASP A 494 0.23 -7.33 -16.14
CA ASP A 494 -1.00 -8.02 -16.53
C ASP A 494 -1.70 -7.38 -17.75
N GLN A 495 -0.90 -7.05 -18.77
CA GLN A 495 -1.40 -6.47 -20.01
C GLN A 495 -0.51 -6.77 -21.23
N LEU A 496 -1.12 -6.62 -22.41
CA LEU A 496 -0.41 -6.46 -23.68
C LEU A 496 -0.13 -4.97 -23.93
N LEU A 497 1.14 -4.59 -23.98
CA LEU A 497 1.61 -3.23 -24.27
C LEU A 497 2.12 -3.12 -25.70
N THR A 498 1.70 -2.09 -26.43
CA THR A 498 2.37 -1.68 -27.69
C THR A 498 3.36 -0.55 -27.41
N VAL A 499 4.65 -0.78 -27.67
CA VAL A 499 5.70 0.24 -27.55
C VAL A 499 5.95 0.87 -28.92
N THR A 500 5.70 2.18 -29.04
CA THR A 500 5.94 2.92 -30.28
C THR A 500 7.31 3.60 -30.31
N GLN A 501 8.08 3.39 -31.38
CA GLN A 501 9.40 3.98 -31.58
C GLN A 501 9.38 5.51 -31.44
N GLY A 502 10.36 6.07 -30.72
CA GLY A 502 10.56 7.53 -30.59
C GLY A 502 9.59 8.27 -29.65
N ARG A 503 8.70 7.55 -28.96
CA ARG A 503 7.85 8.09 -27.88
C ARG A 503 8.42 7.68 -26.51
N ASP A 504 9.31 8.53 -25.98
CA ASP A 504 10.13 8.21 -24.79
C ASP A 504 9.48 8.45 -23.43
N VAL A 505 8.26 8.99 -23.33
CA VAL A 505 7.71 9.37 -22.01
C VAL A 505 6.20 9.18 -21.92
N VAL A 506 5.79 8.35 -20.96
CA VAL A 506 4.44 8.18 -20.44
C VAL A 506 4.50 8.66 -18.98
N LEU A 507 4.21 9.94 -18.69
CA LEU A 507 4.13 10.42 -17.29
C LEU A 507 2.76 10.10 -16.72
N ARG A 508 2.69 9.32 -15.66
CA ARG A 508 1.43 8.98 -15.01
C ARG A 508 1.00 10.11 -14.08
N LEU A 509 -0.20 10.63 -14.29
CA LEU A 509 -0.93 11.41 -13.31
C LEU A 509 -1.88 10.47 -12.58
N ASN A 510 -1.74 10.38 -11.26
CA ASN A 510 -2.69 9.69 -10.38
C ASN A 510 -3.48 10.75 -9.60
N VAL A 511 -4.81 10.67 -9.56
CA VAL A 511 -5.67 11.63 -8.88
C VAL A 511 -6.45 10.90 -7.78
N VAL A 512 -5.99 11.07 -6.54
CA VAL A 512 -6.64 10.53 -5.36
C VAL A 512 -7.84 11.38 -5.00
N GLN A 513 -9.00 10.73 -4.86
CA GLN A 513 -10.29 11.35 -4.53
C GLN A 513 -10.73 12.42 -5.56
N GLY A 514 -10.46 12.17 -6.83
CA GLY A 514 -10.91 12.99 -7.95
C GLY A 514 -10.72 12.28 -9.29
N ASP A 515 -11.03 12.99 -10.36
CA ASP A 515 -10.89 12.57 -11.74
C ASP A 515 -9.74 13.33 -12.41
N GLY A 516 -9.13 12.72 -13.42
CA GLY A 516 -8.02 13.28 -14.19
C GLY A 516 -6.83 12.33 -14.36
N ASP A 517 -6.94 11.10 -13.82
CA ASP A 517 -5.95 10.04 -14.01
C ASP A 517 -5.62 9.81 -15.47
N GLY A 518 -4.37 9.49 -15.72
CA GLY A 518 -3.95 9.10 -17.06
C GLY A 518 -2.47 9.23 -17.30
N ILE A 519 -2.15 9.13 -18.58
CA ILE A 519 -0.80 9.23 -19.11
C ILE A 519 -0.72 10.54 -19.88
N TYR A 520 0.26 11.36 -19.52
CA TYR A 520 0.44 12.71 -20.06
C TYR A 520 1.90 12.98 -20.39
N ALA A 521 2.14 14.01 -21.19
CA ALA A 521 3.46 14.58 -21.43
C ALA A 521 3.75 15.72 -20.45
N GLU A 522 5.03 16.03 -20.24
CA GLU A 522 5.42 17.23 -19.50
C GLU A 522 4.80 18.48 -20.15
N GLY A 523 4.16 19.32 -19.33
CA GLY A 523 3.52 20.56 -19.76
C GLY A 523 2.08 20.43 -20.23
N ASP A 524 1.52 19.22 -20.28
CA ASP A 524 0.09 19.03 -20.58
C ASP A 524 -0.80 19.76 -19.56
N GLU A 525 -1.86 20.40 -20.05
CA GLU A 525 -2.89 21.04 -19.22
C GLU A 525 -4.09 20.10 -19.06
N ILE A 526 -4.29 19.61 -17.84
CA ILE A 526 -5.19 18.51 -17.52
C ILE A 526 -6.34 19.06 -16.69
N ALA A 527 -7.57 18.87 -17.16
CA ALA A 527 -8.75 19.18 -16.36
C ALA A 527 -8.90 18.13 -15.27
N ILE A 528 -8.90 18.56 -14.02
CA ILE A 528 -9.09 17.69 -12.85
C ILE A 528 -10.31 18.15 -12.06
N GLU A 529 -11.03 17.18 -11.48
CA GLU A 529 -12.22 17.45 -10.68
C GLU A 529 -12.21 16.61 -9.41
N ALA A 530 -12.40 17.25 -8.26
CA ALA A 530 -12.44 16.57 -6.98
C ALA A 530 -13.74 15.77 -6.90
N ALA A 531 -13.65 14.55 -6.39
CA ALA A 531 -14.82 13.72 -6.16
C ALA A 531 -15.86 14.46 -5.30
N PRO A 532 -17.15 14.13 -5.42
CA PRO A 532 -18.15 14.65 -4.49
C PRO A 532 -17.72 14.35 -3.04
N PRO A 533 -17.72 15.33 -2.14
CA PRO A 533 -17.34 15.10 -0.76
C PRO A 533 -18.25 14.05 -0.12
N VAL A 534 -17.66 13.19 0.70
CA VAL A 534 -18.42 12.30 1.59
C VAL A 534 -19.21 13.15 2.59
N ARG A 535 -20.30 12.61 3.14
CA ARG A 535 -21.16 13.29 4.11
C ARG A 535 -20.34 13.99 5.20
N HIS A 536 -20.68 15.24 5.51
CA HIS A 536 -20.00 16.14 6.46
C HIS A 536 -18.68 16.79 5.98
N TYR A 537 -18.12 16.41 4.84
CA TYR A 537 -16.87 16.99 4.33
C TYR A 537 -17.11 18.14 3.34
N HIS A 538 -16.17 19.07 3.24
CA HIS A 538 -16.14 20.11 2.21
C HIS A 538 -14.80 20.11 1.51
N PHE A 539 -14.78 20.26 0.18
CA PHE A 539 -13.53 20.37 -0.56
C PHE A 539 -12.72 21.58 -0.06
N SER A 540 -11.44 21.35 0.24
CA SER A 540 -10.54 22.41 0.70
C SER A 540 -9.59 22.84 -0.40
N HIS A 541 -8.77 21.91 -0.91
CA HIS A 541 -7.73 22.24 -1.90
C HIS A 541 -7.09 21.00 -2.51
N TRP A 542 -6.39 21.21 -3.62
CA TRP A 542 -5.48 20.23 -4.21
C TRP A 542 -4.07 20.30 -3.63
N THR A 543 -3.44 19.14 -3.48
CA THR A 543 -2.01 18.95 -3.27
C THR A 543 -1.41 18.06 -4.36
N SER A 544 -0.13 18.24 -4.64
CA SER A 544 0.65 17.42 -5.59
C SER A 544 1.82 16.81 -4.83
N SER A 545 2.08 15.52 -5.04
CA SER A 545 3.23 14.81 -4.45
C SER A 545 4.55 15.34 -5.02
N GLU A 546 4.56 15.69 -6.30
CA GLU A 546 5.73 16.19 -7.01
C GLU A 546 5.36 17.29 -8.00
N GLY A 547 5.87 18.51 -7.78
CA GLY A 547 5.81 19.60 -8.76
C GLY A 547 4.43 19.94 -9.35
N GLY A 548 4.45 20.56 -10.53
CA GLY A 548 3.26 21.00 -11.27
C GLY A 548 2.62 22.28 -10.73
N THR A 549 1.62 22.78 -11.44
CA THR A 549 0.89 23.99 -11.05
C THR A 549 -0.60 23.85 -11.26
N PHE A 550 -1.39 24.32 -10.28
CA PHE A 550 -2.85 24.43 -10.38
C PHE A 550 -3.24 25.85 -10.84
N ALA A 551 -4.18 25.96 -11.77
CA ALA A 551 -4.76 27.25 -12.16
C ALA A 551 -5.46 27.94 -10.98
N ASP A 552 -6.27 27.17 -10.25
CA ASP A 552 -6.78 27.52 -8.92
C ASP A 552 -6.80 26.27 -8.05
N ARG A 553 -5.91 26.20 -7.06
CA ARG A 553 -5.82 25.03 -6.18
C ARG A 553 -6.98 24.89 -5.19
N PHE A 554 -7.82 25.91 -5.03
CA PHE A 554 -8.95 25.94 -4.10
C PHE A 554 -10.30 25.75 -4.79
N ALA A 555 -10.30 25.56 -6.12
CA ALA A 555 -11.49 25.16 -6.87
C ALA A 555 -11.55 23.63 -6.98
N SER A 556 -12.71 23.04 -6.68
CA SER A 556 -12.93 21.58 -6.77
C SER A 556 -12.72 21.07 -8.20
N ALA A 557 -13.10 21.86 -9.21
CA ALA A 557 -12.74 21.64 -10.60
C ALA A 557 -11.71 22.70 -11.04
N THR A 558 -10.55 22.25 -11.53
CA THR A 558 -9.44 23.13 -11.91
C THR A 558 -8.61 22.53 -13.06
N VAL A 559 -7.57 23.26 -13.48
CA VAL A 559 -6.59 22.78 -14.47
C VAL A 559 -5.25 22.58 -13.80
N PHE A 560 -4.63 21.42 -14.00
CA PHE A 560 -3.30 21.07 -13.54
C PHE A 560 -2.33 21.00 -14.72
N THR A 561 -1.16 21.63 -14.58
CA THR A 561 -0.08 21.55 -15.57
C THR A 561 0.91 20.49 -15.15
N MET A 562 1.08 19.45 -15.99
CA MET A 562 1.91 18.29 -15.71
C MET A 562 3.40 18.66 -15.58
N PRO A 563 4.09 18.26 -14.50
CA PRO A 563 5.55 18.44 -14.37
C PRO A 563 6.32 17.43 -15.25
N GLY A 564 7.65 17.52 -15.27
CA GLY A 564 8.53 16.59 -16.01
C GLY A 564 8.69 15.20 -15.38
N ASN A 565 7.77 14.80 -14.52
CA ASN A 565 7.77 13.54 -13.78
C ASN A 565 6.34 13.10 -13.48
N SER A 566 6.11 11.79 -13.30
CA SER A 566 4.83 11.26 -12.81
C SER A 566 4.50 11.87 -11.45
N THR A 567 3.22 12.12 -11.19
CA THR A 567 2.81 12.80 -9.95
C THR A 567 1.44 12.33 -9.48
N THR A 568 1.23 12.37 -8.17
CA THR A 568 -0.06 12.08 -7.54
C THR A 568 -0.67 13.38 -7.04
N LEU A 569 -1.87 13.69 -7.50
CA LEU A 569 -2.71 14.74 -6.95
C LEU A 569 -3.62 14.15 -5.88
N ILE A 570 -3.86 14.92 -4.82
CA ILE A 570 -4.80 14.55 -3.77
C ILE A 570 -5.80 15.70 -3.63
N ALA A 571 -7.08 15.40 -3.80
CA ALA A 571 -8.16 16.29 -3.39
C ALA A 571 -8.29 16.21 -1.87
N ASN A 572 -8.05 17.31 -1.16
CA ASN A 572 -8.15 17.34 0.30
C ASN A 572 -9.49 17.93 0.72
N TYR A 573 -10.12 17.30 1.70
CA TYR A 573 -11.41 17.72 2.24
C TYR A 573 -11.30 18.10 3.72
N LEU A 574 -11.97 19.17 4.10
CA LEU A 574 -12.11 19.61 5.49
C LEU A 574 -13.32 18.89 6.11
N PRO A 575 -13.16 18.10 7.18
CA PRO A 575 -14.25 17.42 7.86
C PRO A 575 -15.19 18.40 8.59
N GLY A 576 -16.45 17.97 8.80
CA GLY A 576 -17.47 18.62 9.63
C GLY A 576 -17.96 20.00 9.19
N VAL A 577 -17.66 20.43 7.96
CA VAL A 577 -17.97 21.79 7.46
C VAL A 577 -18.91 21.82 6.26
N ALA A 578 -19.48 20.68 5.86
CA ALA A 578 -20.46 20.60 4.77
C ALA A 578 -21.59 21.64 4.91
N LEU A 579 -21.94 22.30 3.80
CA LEU A 579 -22.93 23.40 3.77
C LEU A 579 -24.36 22.92 3.47
N ASP A 580 -24.49 21.71 2.94
CA ASP A 580 -25.74 21.07 2.51
C ASP A 580 -26.42 20.25 3.60
N GLU A 581 -25.74 20.03 4.73
CA GLU A 581 -26.29 19.38 5.92
C GLU A 581 -26.90 20.40 6.89
N ASP A 582 -27.87 19.94 7.70
CA ASP A 582 -28.52 20.71 8.78
C ASP A 582 -27.60 20.85 10.01
N VAL A 583 -26.42 21.43 9.78
CA VAL A 583 -25.36 21.68 10.76
C VAL A 583 -25.31 23.18 11.04
N SER A 584 -25.11 23.60 12.29
CA SER A 584 -25.02 25.02 12.63
C SER A 584 -23.63 25.60 12.33
N VAL A 585 -23.50 26.92 12.20
CA VAL A 585 -22.18 27.55 12.05
C VAL A 585 -21.29 27.35 13.29
N ALA A 586 -21.89 27.24 14.48
CA ALA A 586 -21.15 27.01 15.72
C ALA A 586 -20.45 25.65 15.69
N ARG A 587 -21.16 24.60 15.24
CA ARG A 587 -20.62 23.26 15.04
C ARG A 587 -19.50 23.23 14.00
N ARG A 588 -19.65 23.94 12.88
CA ARG A 588 -18.59 24.06 11.85
C ARG A 588 -17.31 24.70 12.39
N TRP A 589 -17.44 25.81 13.14
CA TRP A 589 -16.29 26.48 13.75
C TRP A 589 -15.68 25.68 14.90
N ASN A 590 -16.49 24.91 15.63
CA ASN A 590 -15.98 23.97 16.61
C ASN A 590 -15.11 22.90 15.96
N GLU A 591 -15.53 22.32 14.82
CA GLU A 591 -14.70 21.36 14.08
C GLU A 591 -13.38 21.98 13.64
N VAL A 592 -13.42 23.19 13.07
CA VAL A 592 -12.19 23.88 12.64
C VAL A 592 -11.27 24.18 13.83
N LEU A 593 -11.83 24.47 15.02
CA LEU A 593 -11.04 24.60 16.24
C LEU A 593 -10.42 23.26 16.68
N LEU A 594 -11.16 22.16 16.62
CA LEU A 594 -10.65 20.82 16.93
C LEU A 594 -9.53 20.43 15.95
N GLN A 595 -9.72 20.65 14.64
CA GLN A 595 -8.66 20.50 13.64
C GLN A 595 -7.45 21.39 13.93
N SER A 596 -7.66 22.62 14.42
CA SER A 596 -6.57 23.50 14.82
C SER A 596 -5.79 22.94 16.01
N ILE A 597 -6.47 22.30 16.95
CA ILE A 597 -5.86 21.62 18.10
C ILE A 597 -5.05 20.39 17.66
N ARG A 598 -5.59 19.55 16.76
CA ARG A 598 -4.86 18.40 16.18
C ARG A 598 -3.56 18.80 15.47
N ASN A 599 -3.50 20.04 14.98
CA ASN A 599 -2.35 20.59 14.28
C ASN A 599 -1.44 21.45 15.21
N ASP A 600 -1.66 21.47 16.52
CA ASP A 600 -0.87 22.21 17.51
C ASP A 600 -0.04 21.29 18.40
N TRP A 601 0.84 21.88 19.23
CA TRP A 601 1.52 21.14 20.29
C TRP A 601 0.51 20.58 21.31
N ALA A 602 0.77 19.40 21.86
CA ALA A 602 -0.07 18.76 22.88
C ALA A 602 -0.09 19.55 24.20
N ARG A 603 -1.04 20.50 24.32
CA ARG A 603 -1.16 21.44 25.43
C ARG A 603 -2.60 21.44 25.99
N PRO A 604 -3.02 20.40 26.72
CA PRO A 604 -4.42 20.21 27.14
C PRO A 604 -5.01 21.40 27.91
N THR A 605 -4.22 22.09 28.73
CA THR A 605 -4.66 23.29 29.46
C THR A 605 -4.98 24.46 28.53
N VAL A 606 -4.11 24.71 27.55
CA VAL A 606 -4.28 25.75 26.52
C VAL A 606 -5.48 25.41 25.64
N HIS A 607 -5.64 24.13 25.28
CA HIS A 607 -6.73 23.66 24.42
C HIS A 607 -8.09 23.74 25.12
N ALA A 608 -8.20 23.32 26.38
CA ALA A 608 -9.42 23.49 27.20
C ALA A 608 -9.84 24.98 27.25
N ARG A 609 -8.87 25.88 27.47
CA ARG A 609 -9.09 27.32 27.48
C ARG A 609 -9.51 27.88 26.12
N ASN A 610 -8.96 27.37 25.02
CA ASN A 610 -9.34 27.77 23.66
C ASN A 610 -10.76 27.33 23.30
N LEU A 611 -11.13 26.10 23.69
CA LEU A 611 -12.49 25.57 23.56
C LEU A 611 -13.48 26.43 24.35
N PHE A 612 -13.17 26.77 25.60
CA PHE A 612 -14.02 27.63 26.41
C PHE A 612 -14.16 29.04 25.85
N HIS A 613 -13.05 29.74 25.59
CA HIS A 613 -13.11 31.14 25.14
C HIS A 613 -13.85 31.27 23.82
N SER A 614 -13.66 30.34 22.88
CA SER A 614 -14.38 30.33 21.61
C SER A 614 -15.86 30.08 21.80
N SER A 615 -16.23 29.12 22.66
CA SER A 615 -17.63 28.81 22.99
C SER A 615 -18.32 29.97 23.71
N ALA A 616 -17.61 30.64 24.61
CA ALA A 616 -18.09 31.83 25.31
C ALA A 616 -18.25 33.03 24.38
N ALA A 617 -17.35 33.22 23.40
CA ALA A 617 -17.52 34.24 22.37
C ALA A 617 -18.75 33.98 21.50
N MET A 618 -18.98 32.73 21.08
CA MET A 618 -20.20 32.33 20.37
C MET A 618 -21.45 32.61 21.20
N TYR A 619 -21.40 32.28 22.49
CA TYR A 619 -22.49 32.53 23.43
C TYR A 619 -22.77 34.02 23.62
N ASP A 620 -21.74 34.85 23.81
CA ASP A 620 -21.87 36.30 23.95
C ASP A 620 -22.51 36.94 22.71
N ILE A 621 -22.17 36.45 21.52
CA ILE A 621 -22.80 36.87 20.26
C ILE A 621 -24.28 36.48 20.24
N TRP A 622 -24.61 35.23 20.59
CA TRP A 622 -25.99 34.78 20.63
C TRP A 622 -26.83 35.57 21.65
N ALA A 623 -26.25 35.81 22.83
CA ALA A 623 -26.85 36.56 23.93
C ALA A 623 -27.00 38.06 23.63
N ALA A 624 -26.12 38.65 22.81
CA ALA A 624 -26.22 40.07 22.40
C ALA A 624 -27.53 40.41 21.68
N TYR A 625 -28.17 39.41 21.06
CA TYR A 625 -29.47 39.53 20.40
C TYR A 625 -30.63 38.90 21.20
N SER A 626 -30.40 38.50 22.45
CA SER A 626 -31.41 37.87 23.30
C SER A 626 -31.97 38.84 24.34
N ASP A 627 -33.28 38.81 24.55
CA ASP A 627 -33.94 39.60 25.60
C ASP A 627 -33.81 38.99 27.00
N THR A 628 -33.45 37.69 27.08
CA THR A 628 -33.43 36.93 28.33
C THR A 628 -32.06 36.39 28.69
N ALA A 629 -31.11 36.33 27.77
CA ALA A 629 -29.78 35.84 28.07
C ALA A 629 -28.87 36.98 28.55
N THR A 630 -27.90 36.65 29.39
CA THR A 630 -26.87 37.60 29.80
C THR A 630 -25.52 37.17 29.22
N PRO A 631 -24.74 38.06 28.57
CA PRO A 631 -23.39 37.72 28.11
C PRO A 631 -22.41 37.48 29.27
N TRP A 632 -21.39 36.66 29.04
CA TRP A 632 -20.35 36.29 29.99
C TRP A 632 -19.23 37.33 30.11
N LEU A 633 -18.69 37.85 28.99
CA LEU A 633 -17.65 38.89 28.96
C LEU A 633 -18.17 40.20 28.36
N LEU A 634 -18.98 40.15 27.31
CA LEU A 634 -19.53 41.32 26.63
C LEU A 634 -20.36 42.19 27.58
N GLY A 635 -20.01 43.47 27.67
CA GLY A 635 -20.60 44.43 28.62
C GLY A 635 -20.08 44.32 30.05
N ARG A 636 -19.02 43.53 30.30
CA ARG A 636 -18.50 43.24 31.64
C ARG A 636 -16.98 43.44 31.72
N THR A 637 -16.45 43.44 32.94
CA THR A 637 -15.01 43.45 33.22
C THR A 637 -14.61 42.16 33.93
N ARG A 638 -13.61 41.44 33.39
CA ARG A 638 -12.99 40.26 34.01
C ARG A 638 -11.47 40.35 33.93
N ALA A 639 -10.78 39.95 34.99
CA ALA A 639 -9.32 40.10 35.12
C ALA A 639 -8.79 41.53 34.82
N GLY A 640 -9.60 42.56 35.07
CA GLY A 640 -9.28 43.94 34.72
C GLY A 640 -9.41 44.31 33.24
N SER A 641 -9.74 43.35 32.36
CA SER A 641 -10.11 43.59 30.95
C SER A 641 -11.61 43.88 30.83
N ALA A 642 -11.97 45.00 30.23
CA ALA A 642 -13.36 45.40 30.02
C ALA A 642 -13.76 45.20 28.55
N CYS A 643 -14.89 44.52 28.31
CA CYS A 643 -15.48 44.42 26.98
C CYS A 643 -16.69 45.34 26.88
N GLU A 644 -16.51 46.53 26.33
CA GLU A 644 -17.60 47.51 26.22
C GLU A 644 -18.72 47.01 25.29
N PHE A 645 -19.97 47.19 25.71
CA PHE A 645 -21.15 46.83 24.94
C PHE A 645 -22.16 47.97 24.91
N SER A 646 -22.65 48.27 23.72
CA SER A 646 -23.72 49.23 23.49
C SER A 646 -24.92 48.55 22.85
N THR A 647 -26.12 49.06 23.10
CA THR A 647 -27.37 48.50 22.57
C THR A 647 -27.32 48.38 21.05
N LEU A 648 -27.60 47.18 20.54
CA LEU A 648 -27.71 46.89 19.12
C LEU A 648 -29.11 47.24 18.60
N GLU A 649 -29.20 47.70 17.35
CA GLU A 649 -30.46 47.69 16.61
C GLU A 649 -30.67 46.28 16.04
N ALA A 650 -31.84 45.69 16.27
CA ALA A 650 -32.12 44.32 15.82
C ALA A 650 -32.17 44.28 14.28
N PRO A 651 -31.38 43.42 13.63
CA PRO A 651 -31.42 43.24 12.18
C PRO A 651 -32.72 42.54 11.75
N ASP A 652 -33.04 42.60 10.44
CA ASP A 652 -34.19 41.91 9.86
C ASP A 652 -34.07 40.38 10.00
N ASP A 653 -32.84 39.85 9.96
CA ASP A 653 -32.50 38.44 10.16
C ASP A 653 -31.43 38.33 11.27
N VAL A 654 -31.88 37.93 12.45
CA VAL A 654 -31.01 37.80 13.64
C VAL A 654 -30.12 36.58 13.55
N ASP A 655 -30.58 35.49 12.95
CA ASP A 655 -29.81 34.25 12.90
C ASP A 655 -28.68 34.39 11.87
N ALA A 656 -28.93 34.99 10.70
CA ALA A 656 -27.86 35.31 9.75
C ALA A 656 -26.81 36.27 10.34
N ALA A 657 -27.23 37.26 11.13
CA ALA A 657 -26.30 38.16 11.82
C ALA A 657 -25.48 37.44 12.89
N ARG A 658 -26.08 36.52 13.65
CA ARG A 658 -25.33 35.68 14.60
C ARG A 658 -24.31 34.82 13.88
N GLU A 659 -24.69 34.20 12.77
CA GLU A 659 -23.79 33.31 12.03
C GLU A 659 -22.57 34.04 11.45
N GLU A 660 -22.79 35.23 10.89
CA GLU A 660 -21.72 36.10 10.42
C GLU A 660 -20.81 36.53 11.57
N ALA A 661 -21.38 37.06 12.66
CA ALA A 661 -20.60 37.52 13.82
C ALA A 661 -19.77 36.38 14.46
N ILE A 662 -20.35 35.17 14.60
CA ILE A 662 -19.64 33.99 15.13
C ILE A 662 -18.43 33.68 14.26
N SER A 663 -18.62 33.70 12.94
CA SER A 663 -17.56 33.36 12.00
C SER A 663 -16.38 34.31 12.08
N TYR A 664 -16.63 35.62 12.12
CA TYR A 664 -15.56 36.58 12.31
C TYR A 664 -14.90 36.46 13.69
N ALA A 665 -15.66 36.22 14.75
CA ALA A 665 -15.08 36.11 16.09
C ALA A 665 -14.12 34.92 16.20
N VAL A 666 -14.58 33.73 15.84
CA VAL A 666 -13.81 32.49 15.99
C VAL A 666 -12.64 32.45 15.02
N TYR A 667 -12.82 32.93 13.78
CA TYR A 667 -11.72 33.10 12.83
C TYR A 667 -10.56 33.90 13.46
N ARG A 668 -10.86 35.06 14.06
CA ARG A 668 -9.83 35.96 14.61
C ARG A 668 -9.13 35.34 15.81
N MET A 669 -9.88 34.61 16.63
CA MET A 669 -9.34 33.91 17.80
C MET A 669 -8.40 32.78 17.38
N ILE A 670 -8.82 31.89 16.47
CA ILE A 670 -7.96 30.81 15.95
C ILE A 670 -6.73 31.38 15.26
N PHE A 671 -6.91 32.39 14.39
CA PHE A 671 -5.81 33.03 13.67
C PHE A 671 -4.71 33.57 14.59
N GLN A 672 -5.08 34.14 15.74
CA GLN A 672 -4.13 34.70 16.69
C GLN A 672 -3.53 33.65 17.62
N ARG A 673 -4.36 32.77 18.21
CA ARG A 673 -3.91 31.83 19.24
C ARG A 673 -3.02 30.73 18.69
N PHE A 674 -3.28 30.26 17.48
CA PHE A 674 -2.48 29.22 16.84
C PHE A 674 -1.35 29.79 15.96
N ARG A 675 -0.98 31.07 16.11
CA ARG A 675 0.07 31.70 15.27
C ARG A 675 1.47 31.09 15.47
N ARG A 676 1.70 30.42 16.60
CA ARG A 676 2.95 29.73 16.98
C ARG A 676 2.86 28.21 16.85
N SER A 677 1.72 27.69 16.39
CA SER A 677 1.52 26.24 16.19
C SER A 677 2.45 25.70 15.09
N PRO A 678 2.95 24.45 15.24
CA PRO A 678 3.72 23.77 14.19
C PRO A 678 2.92 23.64 12.89
N GLY A 679 1.60 23.41 12.97
CA GLY A 679 0.69 23.29 11.83
C GLY A 679 0.07 24.59 11.34
N VAL A 680 0.59 25.78 11.71
CA VAL A 680 -0.01 27.09 11.40
C VAL A 680 -0.40 27.29 9.92
N GLY A 681 0.34 26.69 8.99
CA GLY A 681 0.02 26.72 7.56
C GLY A 681 -1.30 26.00 7.22
N ARG A 682 -1.50 24.80 7.77
CA ARG A 682 -2.73 24.00 7.64
C ARG A 682 -3.90 24.69 8.34
N ILE A 683 -3.69 25.16 9.56
CA ILE A 683 -4.69 25.88 10.35
C ILE A 683 -5.20 27.13 9.60
N ARG A 684 -4.30 27.94 9.07
CA ARG A 684 -4.67 29.15 8.29
C ARG A 684 -5.44 28.81 7.03
N ARG A 685 -5.10 27.70 6.37
CA ARG A 685 -5.83 27.23 5.19
C ARG A 685 -7.25 26.82 5.58
N ASP A 686 -7.43 26.10 6.68
CA ASP A 686 -8.72 25.54 7.08
C ASP A 686 -9.70 26.63 7.53
N ILE A 687 -9.26 27.61 8.34
CA ILE A 687 -10.09 28.77 8.70
C ILE A 687 -10.47 29.63 7.50
N ASN A 688 -9.58 29.77 6.51
CA ASN A 688 -9.87 30.52 5.28
C ASN A 688 -10.83 29.74 4.37
N THR A 689 -10.70 28.41 4.32
CA THR A 689 -11.60 27.52 3.58
C THR A 689 -13.02 27.69 4.09
N LEU A 690 -13.24 27.64 5.41
CA LEU A 690 -14.57 27.81 5.99
C LEU A 690 -15.12 29.23 5.76
N MET A 691 -14.32 30.29 5.90
CA MET A 691 -14.75 31.66 5.58
C MET A 691 -15.20 31.79 4.12
N GLY A 692 -14.41 31.24 3.18
CA GLY A 692 -14.72 31.23 1.76
C GLY A 692 -16.01 30.45 1.45
N ALA A 693 -16.16 29.28 2.06
CA ALA A 693 -17.36 28.43 1.92
C ALA A 693 -18.64 29.16 2.39
N LEU A 694 -18.55 29.90 3.49
CA LEU A 694 -19.65 30.71 4.03
C LEU A 694 -19.87 32.04 3.26
N GLY A 695 -18.99 32.38 2.31
CA GLY A 695 -19.08 33.61 1.51
C GLY A 695 -18.61 34.87 2.24
N TYR A 696 -17.81 34.74 3.30
CA TYR A 696 -17.29 35.85 4.09
C TYR A 696 -15.87 36.23 3.68
N ASP A 697 -15.54 37.52 3.74
CA ASP A 697 -14.20 38.04 3.40
C ASP A 697 -13.34 38.18 4.66
N PRO A 698 -12.28 37.35 4.85
CA PRO A 698 -11.40 37.45 6.00
C PRO A 698 -10.71 38.82 6.16
N ALA A 699 -10.65 39.64 5.11
CA ALA A 699 -10.05 40.97 5.15
C ALA A 699 -10.88 42.01 5.92
N VAL A 700 -12.16 41.76 6.23
CA VAL A 700 -13.02 42.69 6.98
C VAL A 700 -12.65 42.70 8.47
N ASP A 701 -11.90 43.70 8.93
CA ASP A 701 -11.29 43.75 10.27
C ASP A 701 -11.83 44.87 11.19
N SER A 702 -12.84 45.62 10.75
CA SER A 702 -13.47 46.67 11.57
C SER A 702 -14.04 46.07 12.86
N THR A 703 -13.89 46.79 13.98
CA THR A 703 -14.58 46.49 15.25
C THR A 703 -15.71 47.48 15.56
N ASP A 704 -16.00 48.41 14.64
CA ASP A 704 -17.07 49.39 14.81
C ASP A 704 -18.42 48.82 14.34
N TYR A 705 -19.13 48.22 15.29
CA TYR A 705 -20.46 47.63 15.07
C TYR A 705 -21.61 48.64 15.27
N ALA A 706 -21.33 49.91 15.58
CA ALA A 706 -22.37 50.91 15.82
C ALA A 706 -23.27 51.17 14.59
N SER A 707 -22.79 50.78 13.40
CA SER A 707 -23.54 50.83 12.14
C SER A 707 -24.43 49.61 11.88
N GLY A 708 -24.48 48.63 12.79
CA GLY A 708 -25.24 47.38 12.65
C GLY A 708 -24.50 46.24 11.95
N SER A 709 -23.18 46.37 11.72
CA SER A 709 -22.37 45.31 11.08
C SER A 709 -22.13 44.14 12.03
N ALA A 710 -22.62 42.95 11.66
CA ALA A 710 -22.41 41.72 12.43
C ALA A 710 -20.95 41.25 12.37
N ALA A 711 -20.29 41.32 11.20
CA ALA A 711 -18.85 41.09 11.09
C ALA A 711 -18.04 41.97 12.06
N ALA A 712 -18.40 43.25 12.19
CA ALA A 712 -17.73 44.15 13.11
C ALA A 712 -17.99 43.82 14.59
N LEU A 713 -19.18 43.32 14.92
CA LEU A 713 -19.51 42.83 16.27
C LEU A 713 -18.65 41.60 16.60
N GLY A 714 -18.54 40.64 15.67
CA GLY A 714 -17.69 39.46 15.81
C GLY A 714 -16.22 39.82 16.04
N ASN A 715 -15.67 40.72 15.21
CA ASN A 715 -14.30 41.22 15.38
C ASN A 715 -14.09 41.93 16.73
N HIS A 716 -15.06 42.71 17.20
CA HIS A 716 -15.00 43.37 18.52
C HIS A 716 -14.95 42.37 19.66
N ILE A 717 -15.83 41.36 19.63
CA ILE A 717 -15.88 40.31 20.65
C ILE A 717 -14.59 39.49 20.64
N ALA A 718 -14.06 39.11 19.47
CA ALA A 718 -12.75 38.45 19.39
C ALA A 718 -11.64 39.29 20.04
N ARG A 719 -11.59 40.60 19.77
CA ARG A 719 -10.62 41.50 20.42
C ARG A 719 -10.78 41.47 21.94
N CYS A 720 -12.01 41.51 22.47
CA CYS A 720 -12.24 41.41 23.91
C CYS A 720 -11.66 40.12 24.52
N TYR A 721 -11.90 38.96 23.89
CA TYR A 721 -11.41 37.67 24.39
C TYR A 721 -9.89 37.51 24.25
N LEU A 722 -9.29 38.08 23.19
CA LEU A 722 -7.83 38.11 23.03
C LEU A 722 -7.18 39.01 24.08
N ASP A 723 -7.73 40.21 24.32
CA ASP A 723 -7.21 41.14 25.33
C ASP A 723 -7.39 40.59 26.76
N PHE A 724 -8.55 39.97 27.05
CA PHE A 724 -8.78 39.24 28.29
C PHE A 724 -7.77 38.10 28.47
N GLY A 725 -7.49 37.36 27.41
CA GLY A 725 -6.59 36.21 27.45
C GLY A 725 -5.12 36.54 27.76
N LEU A 726 -4.69 37.79 27.56
CA LEU A 726 -3.35 38.24 27.97
C LEU A 726 -3.26 38.53 29.48
N LEU A 727 -4.40 38.66 30.16
CA LEU A 727 -4.49 39.11 31.56
C LEU A 727 -5.09 38.06 32.51
N ASP A 728 -5.51 36.91 31.99
CA ASP A 728 -6.23 35.89 32.75
C ASP A 728 -5.33 34.95 33.57
N GLY A 729 -4.02 35.18 33.58
CA GLY A 729 -3.05 34.37 34.33
C GLY A 729 -2.43 33.21 33.56
N ALA A 730 -2.81 32.97 32.29
CA ALA A 730 -2.29 31.87 31.49
C ALA A 730 -0.86 32.07 30.95
N ASN A 731 -0.28 33.26 31.09
CA ASN A 731 1.01 33.62 30.51
C ASN A 731 1.07 33.51 28.96
N GLU A 732 -0.03 33.88 28.29
CA GLU A 732 -0.17 33.75 26.82
C GLU A 732 0.88 34.55 26.02
N GLU A 733 1.34 35.71 26.52
CA GLU A 733 2.33 36.55 25.81
C GLU A 733 3.66 35.80 25.57
N ASP A 734 4.09 35.06 26.58
CA ASP A 734 5.31 34.25 26.59
C ASP A 734 5.06 32.78 26.21
N ASP A 735 3.98 32.49 25.48
CA ASP A 735 3.64 31.15 24.98
C ASP A 735 3.39 30.11 26.08
N TYR A 736 2.79 30.53 27.19
CA TYR A 736 2.35 29.65 28.29
C TYR A 736 3.50 28.92 28.99
N VAL A 737 4.73 29.41 28.85
CA VAL A 737 5.92 28.78 29.47
C VAL A 737 5.83 28.78 30.99
N ASN A 738 6.40 27.74 31.60
CA ASN A 738 6.68 27.68 33.03
C ASN A 738 7.55 28.87 33.44
N THR A 739 7.25 29.48 34.59
CA THR A 739 7.91 30.71 35.04
C THR A 739 8.68 30.57 36.34
N VAL A 740 8.32 29.62 37.22
CA VAL A 740 8.91 29.49 38.55
C VAL A 740 9.28 28.06 38.93
N TYR A 741 8.60 27.05 38.39
CA TYR A 741 8.81 25.67 38.81
C TYR A 741 10.15 25.11 38.30
N GLU A 742 10.90 24.45 39.19
CA GLU A 742 12.08 23.65 38.84
C GLU A 742 11.92 22.23 39.42
N PRO A 743 12.20 21.17 38.64
CA PRO A 743 12.12 19.81 39.14
C PRO A 743 13.24 19.53 40.16
N VAL A 744 12.89 18.82 41.24
CA VAL A 744 13.87 18.40 42.26
C VAL A 744 14.71 17.22 41.78
N ASN A 745 14.12 16.34 40.97
CA ASN A 745 14.79 15.16 40.44
C ASN A 745 15.48 15.46 39.09
N PRO A 746 16.68 14.93 38.85
CA PRO A 746 17.30 14.96 37.53
C PRO A 746 16.55 14.07 36.54
N GLY A 747 16.69 14.35 35.24
CA GLY A 747 16.06 13.58 34.16
C GLY A 747 16.39 12.09 34.24
N LEU A 748 15.36 11.24 34.07
CA LEU A 748 15.54 9.79 33.90
C LEU A 748 15.79 9.48 32.43
N GLU A 749 16.86 8.75 32.13
CA GLU A 749 17.19 8.22 30.81
C GLU A 749 16.62 6.80 30.68
N PRO A 750 15.45 6.57 30.06
CA PRO A 750 14.76 5.28 30.16
C PRO A 750 15.48 4.12 29.44
N HIS A 751 16.37 4.44 28.51
CA HIS A 751 17.23 3.48 27.81
C HIS A 751 18.36 2.92 28.70
N LEU A 752 18.64 3.56 29.84
CA LEU A 752 19.58 3.04 30.84
C LEU A 752 18.85 2.24 31.92
N PRO A 753 19.45 1.15 32.43
CA PRO A 753 18.89 0.40 33.53
C PRO A 753 18.78 1.21 34.83
N GLY A 754 17.61 1.15 35.46
CA GLY A 754 17.35 1.63 36.82
C GLY A 754 16.98 3.11 36.89
N ASN A 755 17.03 3.66 38.10
CA ASN A 755 16.87 5.08 38.39
C ASN A 755 17.85 5.53 39.52
N PRO A 756 19.17 5.35 39.34
CA PRO A 756 20.15 5.51 40.42
C PRO A 756 20.34 6.96 40.89
N ASN A 757 19.85 7.94 40.12
CA ASN A 757 20.05 9.36 40.37
C ASN A 757 18.82 10.07 40.96
N ILE A 758 17.73 9.34 41.24
CA ILE A 758 16.54 9.93 41.87
C ILE A 758 16.88 10.50 43.26
N VAL A 759 16.37 11.70 43.55
CA VAL A 759 16.65 12.42 44.81
C VAL A 759 15.47 12.29 45.78
N ASP A 760 14.25 12.39 45.27
CA ASP A 760 13.01 12.35 46.05
C ASP A 760 11.97 11.49 45.33
N LEU A 761 11.61 10.33 45.91
CA LEU A 761 10.63 9.40 45.34
C LEU A 761 9.20 9.93 45.37
N ASN A 762 8.92 11.02 46.09
CA ASN A 762 7.58 11.59 46.14
C ASN A 762 7.38 12.70 45.09
N ARG A 763 8.44 13.11 44.41
CA ARG A 763 8.43 14.28 43.50
C ARG A 763 8.58 13.86 42.04
N TRP A 764 7.97 14.62 41.14
CA TRP A 764 8.03 14.37 39.71
C TRP A 764 9.48 14.38 39.20
N GLN A 765 9.72 13.56 38.18
CA GLN A 765 11.01 13.43 37.52
C GLN A 765 10.80 13.59 36.01
N PRO A 766 11.49 14.55 35.36
CA PRO A 766 11.44 14.68 33.91
C PRO A 766 12.12 13.48 33.24
N LEU A 767 11.85 13.26 31.96
CA LEU A 767 12.51 12.23 31.16
C LEU A 767 13.50 12.84 30.16
N SER A 768 14.62 12.16 30.00
CA SER A 768 15.68 12.45 29.03
C SER A 768 15.64 11.41 27.91
N LEU A 769 14.95 11.75 26.81
CA LEU A 769 14.79 10.88 25.64
C LEU A 769 15.74 11.32 24.52
N GLU A 770 16.23 10.37 23.71
CA GLU A 770 17.05 10.69 22.53
C GLU A 770 16.28 11.52 21.51
N THR A 771 14.99 11.19 21.32
CA THR A 771 14.05 11.92 20.48
C THR A 771 12.76 12.11 21.25
N PHE A 772 12.26 13.34 21.29
CA PHE A 772 10.96 13.66 21.88
C PHE A 772 9.98 14.02 20.76
N ILE A 773 8.90 13.27 20.64
CA ILE A 773 7.78 13.59 19.75
C ILE A 773 6.57 13.71 20.67
N ASP A 774 5.88 14.84 20.62
CA ASP A 774 4.73 15.05 21.48
C ASP A 774 3.55 14.13 21.11
N GLN A 775 2.49 14.17 21.92
CA GLN A 775 1.30 13.34 21.70
C GLN A 775 0.68 13.58 20.31
N ALA A 776 0.79 14.78 19.74
CA ALA A 776 0.27 15.15 18.42
C ALA A 776 1.27 14.90 17.27
N GLY A 777 2.35 14.14 17.50
CA GLY A 777 3.31 13.76 16.47
C GLY A 777 4.35 14.84 16.11
N ASN A 778 4.48 15.91 16.89
CA ASN A 778 5.40 17.01 16.62
C ASN A 778 6.77 16.77 17.29
N PRO A 779 7.89 16.79 16.55
CA PRO A 779 9.21 16.61 17.13
C PRO A 779 9.66 17.84 17.93
N ALA A 780 10.05 17.66 19.19
CA ALA A 780 10.62 18.70 20.03
C ALA A 780 12.15 18.74 19.93
N GLN A 781 12.73 19.94 19.99
CA GLN A 781 14.18 20.13 19.87
C GLN A 781 14.97 19.88 21.17
N SER A 782 14.26 19.78 22.30
CA SER A 782 14.84 19.56 23.63
C SER A 782 13.84 18.86 24.53
N GLU A 783 14.33 18.38 25.67
CA GLU A 783 13.50 17.90 26.77
C GLU A 783 12.47 18.97 27.16
N PRO A 784 11.16 18.64 27.22
CA PRO A 784 10.13 19.59 27.59
C PRO A 784 10.16 19.89 29.09
N GLU A 785 9.99 21.16 29.42
CA GLU A 785 9.73 21.59 30.80
C GLU A 785 8.34 21.14 31.27
N PHE A 786 8.08 21.26 32.58
CA PHE A 786 6.74 21.02 33.13
C PHE A 786 5.73 21.94 32.43
N LEU A 787 4.74 21.36 31.74
CA LEU A 787 3.68 22.13 31.10
C LEU A 787 2.66 22.66 32.13
N GLY A 788 2.66 23.97 32.36
CA GLY A 788 1.65 24.70 33.13
C GLY A 788 1.54 24.40 34.63
N PRO A 789 2.63 24.21 35.41
CA PRO A 789 2.53 23.95 36.85
C PRO A 789 1.84 25.10 37.62
N GLU A 790 1.80 26.29 37.05
CA GLU A 790 1.13 27.46 37.62
C GLU A 790 -0.34 27.61 37.22
N TRP A 791 -0.91 26.73 36.39
CA TRP A 791 -2.21 26.96 35.74
C TRP A 791 -3.39 27.16 36.70
N GLY A 792 -3.26 26.78 37.97
CA GLY A 792 -4.25 27.04 39.01
C GLY A 792 -4.59 28.53 39.21
N ILE A 793 -3.73 29.47 38.80
CA ILE A 793 -4.02 30.91 38.92
C ILE A 793 -4.85 31.47 37.76
N VAL A 794 -5.11 30.67 36.73
CA VAL A 794 -5.90 31.11 35.56
C VAL A 794 -7.34 31.41 36.00
N VAL A 795 -7.92 32.47 35.44
CA VAL A 795 -9.29 32.91 35.79
C VAL A 795 -10.30 31.79 35.46
N PRO A 796 -11.04 31.27 36.45
CA PRO A 796 -11.98 30.18 36.23
C PRO A 796 -13.31 30.66 35.65
N PHE A 797 -14.11 29.70 35.18
CA PHE A 797 -15.50 29.88 34.79
C PHE A 797 -16.43 29.86 36.00
N ALA A 798 -16.53 28.72 36.69
CA ALA A 798 -17.43 28.45 37.81
C ALA A 798 -16.73 28.31 39.17
N LEU A 799 -15.43 27.99 39.21
CA LEU A 799 -14.69 27.89 40.47
C LEU A 799 -14.66 29.21 41.24
N THR A 800 -14.81 29.13 42.56
CA THR A 800 -14.91 30.30 43.46
C THR A 800 -13.80 30.33 44.51
N ARG A 801 -13.80 31.40 45.31
CA ARG A 801 -12.85 31.53 46.44
C ARG A 801 -13.11 30.55 47.58
N ASP A 802 -14.30 29.95 47.64
CA ASP A 802 -14.62 28.95 48.66
C ASP A 802 -14.04 27.57 48.29
N ASP A 803 -13.70 27.36 47.03
CA ASP A 803 -13.21 26.08 46.49
C ASP A 803 -11.68 25.97 46.50
N VAL A 804 -10.96 27.05 46.81
CA VAL A 804 -9.49 27.14 46.67
C VAL A 804 -8.74 27.16 47.99
N THR A 805 -7.72 26.30 48.09
CA THR A 805 -6.64 26.41 49.07
C THR A 805 -5.42 27.02 48.39
N ILE A 806 -4.84 28.09 48.96
CA ILE A 806 -3.64 28.74 48.42
C ILE A 806 -2.43 28.29 49.23
N TYR A 807 -1.44 27.75 48.52
CA TYR A 807 -0.15 27.35 49.05
C TYR A 807 0.96 28.23 48.51
N GLU A 808 2.10 28.28 49.19
CA GLU A 808 3.27 29.05 48.77
C GLU A 808 4.52 28.16 48.74
N ARG A 809 5.21 28.12 47.60
CA ARG A 809 6.52 27.48 47.43
C ARG A 809 7.38 28.31 46.48
N ASP A 810 8.63 28.51 46.87
CA ASP A 810 9.65 29.25 46.08
C ASP A 810 9.23 30.66 45.63
N GLY A 811 8.38 31.32 46.42
CA GLY A 811 7.90 32.68 46.15
C GLY A 811 6.73 32.75 45.14
N PHE A 812 6.12 31.61 44.80
CA PHE A 812 4.93 31.51 43.97
C PHE A 812 3.72 30.99 44.77
N GLU A 813 2.54 31.56 44.53
CA GLU A 813 1.27 31.12 45.11
C GLU A 813 0.60 30.06 44.23
N TYR A 814 0.58 28.81 44.67
CA TYR A 814 -0.14 27.73 44.01
C TYR A 814 -1.59 27.70 44.49
N TRP A 815 -2.52 27.89 43.56
CA TRP A 815 -3.95 27.85 43.84
C TRP A 815 -4.48 26.46 43.55
N VAL A 816 -4.93 25.77 44.58
CA VAL A 816 -5.38 24.39 44.53
C VAL A 816 -6.88 24.35 44.78
N TYR A 817 -7.65 24.27 43.71
CA TYR A 817 -9.10 24.13 43.78
C TYR A 817 -9.51 22.69 44.09
N HIS A 818 -10.63 22.51 44.80
CA HIS A 818 -11.13 21.21 45.27
C HIS A 818 -10.01 20.31 45.83
N ASP A 819 -9.19 20.87 46.72
CA ASP A 819 -7.97 20.25 47.20
C ASP A 819 -8.20 18.84 47.79
N PRO A 820 -7.70 17.77 47.14
CA PRO A 820 -7.94 16.39 47.57
C PRO A 820 -7.06 15.99 48.77
N GLY A 821 -6.12 16.84 49.19
CA GLY A 821 -5.14 16.52 50.21
C GLY A 821 -3.95 15.71 49.69
N MET A 822 -3.00 15.44 50.58
CA MET A 822 -1.73 14.78 50.27
C MET A 822 -1.94 13.36 49.70
N PRO A 823 -1.36 13.02 48.54
CA PRO A 823 -1.37 11.64 48.04
C PRO A 823 -0.53 10.72 48.93
N PRO A 824 -0.64 9.38 48.79
CA PRO A 824 0.26 8.46 49.45
C PRO A 824 1.73 8.78 49.13
N THR A 825 2.63 8.72 50.10
CA THR A 825 4.08 8.95 49.93
C THR A 825 4.88 7.75 50.42
N ILE A 826 6.06 7.50 49.85
CA ILE A 826 6.89 6.32 50.18
C ILE A 826 7.27 6.27 51.66
N ASP A 827 7.46 7.43 52.30
CA ASP A 827 7.89 7.59 53.69
C ASP A 827 6.75 8.00 54.64
N GLY A 828 5.52 8.05 54.13
CA GLY A 828 4.33 8.47 54.86
C GLY A 828 3.56 7.34 55.55
N THR A 829 2.45 7.68 56.21
CA THR A 829 1.57 6.69 56.84
C THR A 829 0.82 5.81 55.84
N LEU A 830 0.79 6.21 54.57
CA LEU A 830 0.18 5.49 53.45
C LEU A 830 1.23 4.87 52.52
N SER A 831 2.44 4.59 53.03
CA SER A 831 3.53 3.97 52.27
C SER A 831 3.11 2.66 51.61
N ASP A 832 2.30 1.84 52.28
CA ASP A 832 1.79 0.59 51.68
C ASP A 832 0.86 0.85 50.50
N SER A 833 0.00 1.89 50.56
CA SER A 833 -0.84 2.30 49.43
C SER A 833 -0.03 2.89 48.27
N TYR A 834 1.05 3.62 48.56
CA TYR A 834 2.01 4.09 47.54
C TYR A 834 2.61 2.89 46.81
N LYS A 835 3.20 1.96 47.55
CA LYS A 835 3.89 0.78 47.00
C LYS A 835 2.93 -0.12 46.22
N TRP A 836 1.75 -0.39 46.77
CA TRP A 836 0.71 -1.15 46.08
C TRP A 836 0.26 -0.46 44.79
N GLY A 837 -0.07 0.83 44.85
CA GLY A 837 -0.61 1.57 43.71
C GLY A 837 0.33 1.61 42.50
N PHE A 838 1.63 1.80 42.73
CA PHE A 838 2.62 1.74 41.66
C PHE A 838 2.93 0.31 41.19
N SER A 839 2.94 -0.68 42.10
CA SER A 839 3.14 -2.09 41.71
C SER A 839 1.95 -2.65 40.91
N LEU A 840 0.72 -2.18 41.19
CA LEU A 840 -0.45 -2.53 40.40
C LEU A 840 -0.29 -2.13 38.93
N VAL A 841 0.35 -0.99 38.66
CA VAL A 841 0.61 -0.53 37.29
C VAL A 841 1.53 -1.50 36.54
N SER A 842 2.59 -2.02 37.17
CA SER A 842 3.43 -3.04 36.54
C SER A 842 2.70 -4.38 36.41
N ILE A 843 1.88 -4.77 37.38
CA ILE A 843 1.06 -6.00 37.30
C ILE A 843 0.10 -5.94 36.11
N TRP A 844 -0.58 -4.80 35.90
CA TRP A 844 -1.51 -4.64 34.77
C TRP A 844 -0.81 -4.60 33.41
N SER A 845 0.49 -4.32 33.37
CA SER A 845 1.29 -4.45 32.15
C SER A 845 1.34 -5.91 31.66
N ALA A 846 1.22 -6.91 32.55
CA ALA A 846 1.13 -8.31 32.17
C ALA A 846 -0.13 -8.64 31.37
N HIS A 847 -1.17 -7.80 31.46
CA HIS A 847 -2.46 -8.02 30.79
C HIS A 847 -2.44 -7.70 29.31
N LEU A 848 -1.38 -7.06 28.80
CA LEU A 848 -1.29 -6.54 27.44
C LEU A 848 -1.06 -7.63 26.38
N SER A 849 -0.72 -8.86 26.79
CA SER A 849 -0.53 -9.96 25.85
C SER A 849 -1.87 -10.51 25.35
N PRO A 850 -2.10 -10.60 24.03
CA PRO A 850 -3.28 -11.28 23.49
C PRO A 850 -3.26 -12.79 23.78
N ASP A 851 -2.10 -13.36 24.09
CA ASP A 851 -1.88 -14.79 24.33
C ASP A 851 -1.99 -15.20 25.80
N ASP A 852 -2.39 -14.29 26.71
CA ASP A 852 -2.55 -14.60 28.14
C ASP A 852 -3.69 -15.60 28.43
N GLY A 853 -4.51 -15.91 27.42
CA GLY A 853 -5.61 -16.87 27.47
C GLY A 853 -6.85 -16.35 28.21
N VAL A 854 -6.90 -15.06 28.56
CA VAL A 854 -8.01 -14.42 29.28
C VAL A 854 -8.89 -13.67 28.28
N THR A 855 -10.18 -13.97 28.30
CA THR A 855 -11.19 -13.24 27.52
C THR A 855 -12.11 -12.42 28.42
N MET A 856 -12.55 -11.25 27.98
CA MET A 856 -13.45 -10.35 28.69
C MET A 856 -14.66 -9.99 27.81
N ASP A 857 -15.86 -9.94 28.40
CA ASP A 857 -17.03 -9.34 27.75
C ASP A 857 -16.94 -7.83 27.92
N ILE A 858 -16.65 -7.11 26.83
CA ILE A 858 -16.44 -5.66 26.82
C ILE A 858 -17.71 -4.86 26.50
N SER A 859 -18.85 -5.53 26.37
CA SER A 859 -20.12 -4.86 26.10
C SER A 859 -20.72 -4.22 27.36
N PRO A 860 -21.72 -3.32 27.20
CA PRO A 860 -22.47 -2.79 28.34
C PRO A 860 -23.26 -3.87 29.12
N ALA A 861 -23.31 -5.12 28.64
CA ALA A 861 -23.90 -6.22 29.41
C ALA A 861 -23.08 -6.58 30.65
N SER A 862 -21.77 -6.31 30.61
CA SER A 862 -20.82 -6.71 31.65
C SER A 862 -19.97 -5.56 32.19
N LEU A 863 -19.77 -4.48 31.42
CA LEU A 863 -19.00 -3.30 31.84
C LEU A 863 -19.90 -2.10 32.17
N GLY A 864 -19.41 -1.26 33.09
CA GLY A 864 -20.09 -0.03 33.51
C GLY A 864 -21.02 -0.19 34.71
N ASN A 865 -21.91 0.79 34.92
CA ASN A 865 -22.87 0.82 36.02
C ASN A 865 -22.21 0.83 37.42
N ILE A 866 -21.28 1.78 37.64
CA ILE A 866 -20.61 2.01 38.94
C ILE A 866 -21.45 2.98 39.79
N ASP A 867 -21.81 2.55 40.99
CA ASP A 867 -22.68 3.32 41.90
C ASP A 867 -21.91 4.37 42.74
N ASP A 868 -20.69 4.07 43.19
CA ASP A 868 -19.92 4.92 44.09
C ASP A 868 -18.41 4.67 43.98
N TYR A 869 -17.61 5.65 44.41
CA TYR A 869 -16.14 5.59 44.42
C TYR A 869 -15.59 5.65 45.86
N PRO A 870 -14.50 4.91 46.17
CA PRO A 870 -13.87 4.96 47.49
C PRO A 870 -13.32 6.36 47.81
N ARG A 871 -13.43 6.76 49.08
CA ARG A 871 -12.98 8.10 49.54
C ARG A 871 -11.62 8.08 50.23
N ASN A 872 -11.12 6.91 50.64
CA ASN A 872 -9.81 6.75 51.26
C ASN A 872 -8.92 5.85 50.41
N PHE A 873 -7.61 6.13 50.37
CA PHE A 873 -6.65 5.38 49.55
C PHE A 873 -6.52 3.91 49.99
N GLU A 874 -6.76 3.62 51.27
CA GLU A 874 -6.72 2.26 51.82
C GLU A 874 -7.84 1.35 51.30
N ASP A 875 -8.92 1.94 50.76
CA ASP A 875 -10.07 1.21 50.21
C ASP A 875 -9.88 0.91 48.69
N TYR A 876 -8.84 1.47 48.05
CA TYR A 876 -8.63 1.31 46.60
C TYR A 876 -8.33 -0.13 46.17
N PRO A 877 -7.62 -0.97 46.96
CA PRO A 877 -7.43 -2.38 46.62
C PRO A 877 -8.73 -3.20 46.51
N ASP A 878 -9.82 -2.76 47.15
CA ASP A 878 -11.13 -3.41 47.03
C ASP A 878 -11.90 -2.93 45.77
N PHE A 879 -11.55 -1.75 45.24
CA PHE A 879 -12.15 -1.19 44.03
C PHE A 879 -11.45 -1.68 42.76
N TYR A 880 -10.11 -1.64 42.73
CA TYR A 880 -9.32 -2.09 41.59
C TYR A 880 -8.92 -3.55 41.74
N ASN A 881 -9.33 -4.40 40.79
CA ASN A 881 -8.90 -5.79 40.82
C ASN A 881 -7.42 -5.90 40.45
N THR A 882 -6.58 -6.07 41.46
CA THR A 882 -5.11 -6.03 41.30
C THR A 882 -4.63 -7.06 40.27
N LEU A 883 -5.15 -8.28 40.28
CA LEU A 883 -4.65 -9.37 39.41
C LEU A 883 -5.46 -9.61 38.14
N GLN A 884 -6.77 -9.30 38.14
CA GLN A 884 -7.61 -9.52 36.94
C GLN A 884 -7.76 -8.26 36.08
N GLY A 885 -7.41 -7.10 36.60
CA GLY A 885 -7.67 -5.83 35.93
C GLY A 885 -9.11 -5.36 36.05
N GLY A 886 -9.33 -4.08 35.76
CA GLY A 886 -10.65 -3.47 35.78
C GLY A 886 -11.15 -3.04 37.17
N ASP A 887 -12.44 -2.73 37.22
CA ASP A 887 -13.16 -2.14 38.35
C ASP A 887 -14.42 -2.98 38.69
N PRO A 888 -15.25 -2.60 39.68
CA PRO A 888 -16.37 -3.43 40.14
C PRO A 888 -17.66 -3.23 39.32
N GLY A 889 -17.57 -2.69 38.10
CA GLY A 889 -18.70 -2.51 37.20
C GLY A 889 -19.54 -3.78 37.02
N THR A 890 -20.86 -3.61 36.96
CA THR A 890 -21.82 -4.72 36.88
C THR A 890 -22.55 -4.81 35.54
N GLY A 891 -22.40 -3.79 34.69
CA GLY A 891 -23.12 -3.67 33.43
C GLY A 891 -24.64 -3.52 33.58
N TYR A 892 -25.32 -3.63 32.46
CA TYR A 892 -26.75 -3.39 32.30
C TYR A 892 -27.44 -4.59 31.65
N VAL A 893 -28.62 -4.96 32.16
CA VAL A 893 -29.38 -6.09 31.60
C VAL A 893 -30.10 -5.73 30.30
N THR A 894 -30.58 -4.48 30.17
CA THR A 894 -31.40 -4.03 29.04
C THR A 894 -31.08 -2.59 28.65
N ASN A 895 -31.04 -2.31 27.36
CA ASN A 895 -31.01 -0.96 26.82
C ASN A 895 -32.34 -0.25 27.13
N PRO A 896 -32.31 0.92 27.81
CA PRO A 896 -33.52 1.59 28.29
C PRO A 896 -34.36 2.24 27.18
N VAL A 897 -33.77 2.47 26.01
CA VAL A 897 -34.44 3.09 24.86
C VAL A 897 -35.10 2.03 23.97
N THR A 898 -34.39 0.94 23.67
CA THR A 898 -34.89 -0.12 22.77
C THR A 898 -35.65 -1.22 23.51
N GLY A 899 -35.40 -1.41 24.81
CA GLY A 899 -35.95 -2.50 25.63
C GLY A 899 -35.32 -3.87 25.36
N ALA A 900 -34.32 -3.95 24.46
CA ALA A 900 -33.59 -5.18 24.17
C ALA A 900 -32.43 -5.39 25.18
N PRO A 901 -32.01 -6.64 25.46
CA PRO A 901 -30.79 -6.90 26.21
C PRO A 901 -29.56 -6.42 25.44
N TYR A 902 -28.53 -5.93 26.15
CA TYR A 902 -27.22 -5.68 25.55
C TYR A 902 -26.60 -7.02 25.11
N ALA A 903 -26.04 -7.05 23.90
CA ALA A 903 -25.40 -8.23 23.36
C ALA A 903 -23.97 -8.35 23.91
N PRO A 904 -23.58 -9.49 24.51
CA PRO A 904 -22.21 -9.73 24.93
C PRO A 904 -21.22 -9.65 23.77
N GLN A 905 -20.03 -9.11 24.04
CA GLN A 905 -18.92 -8.99 23.09
C GLN A 905 -17.65 -9.49 23.77
N VAL A 906 -17.30 -10.75 23.53
CA VAL A 906 -16.17 -11.42 24.20
C VAL A 906 -14.92 -11.29 23.34
N VAL A 907 -13.87 -10.64 23.86
CA VAL A 907 -12.58 -10.41 23.18
C VAL A 907 -11.41 -10.79 24.09
N PRO A 908 -10.20 -11.03 23.55
CA PRO A 908 -8.99 -11.18 24.36
C PRO A 908 -8.75 -9.93 25.23
N ARG A 909 -8.37 -10.13 26.50
CA ARG A 909 -8.08 -9.02 27.42
C ARG A 909 -6.88 -8.20 26.98
N GLY A 910 -5.86 -8.85 26.41
CA GLY A 910 -4.69 -8.18 25.80
C GLY A 910 -5.08 -7.18 24.73
N ASP A 911 -5.93 -7.58 23.80
CA ASP A 911 -6.42 -6.68 22.75
C ASP A 911 -7.24 -5.52 23.34
N TYR A 912 -8.19 -5.81 24.22
CA TYR A 912 -9.02 -4.77 24.84
C TYR A 912 -8.18 -3.74 25.62
N SER A 913 -7.22 -4.19 26.43
CA SER A 913 -6.41 -3.29 27.26
C SER A 913 -5.47 -2.41 26.43
N ARG A 914 -4.86 -2.93 25.36
CA ARG A 914 -4.04 -2.15 24.42
C ARG A 914 -4.89 -1.13 23.65
N VAL A 915 -6.01 -1.57 23.10
CA VAL A 915 -6.99 -0.71 22.42
C VAL A 915 -7.46 0.41 23.34
N LEU A 916 -7.84 0.08 24.57
CA LEU A 916 -8.33 1.06 25.53
C LEU A 916 -7.24 2.08 25.92
N ALA A 917 -6.01 1.61 26.11
CA ALA A 917 -4.86 2.47 26.40
C ALA A 917 -4.57 3.47 25.28
N GLU A 918 -4.68 3.05 24.01
CA GLU A 918 -4.41 3.92 22.86
C GLU A 918 -5.57 4.83 22.48
N PHE A 919 -6.81 4.33 22.51
CA PHE A 919 -8.01 5.12 22.17
C PHE A 919 -8.12 6.38 23.04
N TRP A 920 -8.00 6.21 24.36
CA TRP A 920 -8.07 7.31 25.32
C TRP A 920 -6.72 8.02 25.54
N ALA A 921 -5.65 7.58 24.88
CA ALA A 921 -4.42 8.34 24.74
C ALA A 921 -4.45 9.26 23.52
N ASP A 922 -5.54 9.27 22.74
CA ASP A 922 -5.84 10.17 21.62
C ASP A 922 -4.83 10.20 20.44
N GLY A 923 -3.70 9.50 20.50
CA GLY A 923 -2.75 9.30 19.38
C GLY A 923 -2.15 10.58 18.74
N PRO A 924 -1.39 10.45 17.64
CA PRO A 924 -0.83 11.60 16.89
C PRO A 924 -1.88 12.54 16.29
N ASP A 925 -3.12 12.08 16.12
CA ASP A 925 -4.26 12.89 15.64
C ASP A 925 -5.09 13.49 16.79
N SER A 926 -4.51 13.58 17.99
CA SER A 926 -5.18 13.96 19.23
C SER A 926 -5.75 15.38 19.22
N GLU A 927 -7.02 15.51 19.65
CA GLU A 927 -7.59 16.82 20.03
C GLU A 927 -7.27 17.22 21.47
N THR A 928 -6.39 16.47 22.14
CA THR A 928 -6.23 16.37 23.60
C THR A 928 -7.52 15.97 24.32
N PRO A 929 -7.46 15.54 25.59
CA PRO A 929 -8.65 15.08 26.32
C PRO A 929 -9.85 16.05 26.31
N PRO A 930 -9.69 17.38 26.52
CA PRO A 930 -10.85 18.27 26.44
C PRO A 930 -11.46 18.34 25.04
N GLY A 931 -10.67 18.20 23.97
CA GLY A 931 -11.17 18.18 22.59
C GLY A 931 -11.90 16.87 22.26
N HIS A 932 -11.41 15.74 22.75
CA HIS A 932 -12.04 14.43 22.57
C HIS A 932 -13.51 14.44 23.04
N TRP A 933 -13.79 15.07 24.20
CA TRP A 933 -15.16 15.21 24.71
C TRP A 933 -16.03 16.18 23.90
N PHE A 934 -15.44 17.14 23.19
CA PHE A 934 -16.18 17.94 22.20
C PHE A 934 -16.52 17.12 20.96
N THR A 935 -15.62 16.23 20.51
CA THR A 935 -15.90 15.28 19.42
C THR A 935 -17.07 14.36 19.79
N ILE A 936 -17.05 13.77 21.00
CA ILE A 936 -18.18 12.97 21.51
C ILE A 936 -19.47 13.81 21.60
N LEU A 937 -19.40 15.05 22.09
CA LEU A 937 -20.56 15.94 22.12
C LEU A 937 -21.11 16.22 20.72
N ASN A 938 -20.25 16.39 19.73
CA ASN A 938 -20.65 16.60 18.34
C ASN A 938 -21.39 15.39 17.78
N GLU A 939 -20.90 14.17 18.02
CA GLU A 939 -21.60 12.93 17.65
C GLU A 939 -22.98 12.85 18.30
N VAL A 940 -23.08 13.20 19.59
CA VAL A 940 -24.36 13.25 20.31
C VAL A 940 -25.30 14.30 19.70
N ASN A 941 -24.81 15.49 19.38
CA ASN A 941 -25.60 16.59 18.81
C ASN A 941 -26.19 16.25 17.43
N GLU A 942 -25.49 15.40 16.68
CA GLU A 942 -25.85 14.95 15.33
C GLU A 942 -26.66 13.65 15.33
N HIS A 943 -26.71 12.92 16.44
CA HIS A 943 -27.42 11.66 16.54
C HIS A 943 -28.93 11.82 16.23
N GLU A 944 -29.48 10.99 15.34
CA GLU A 944 -30.85 11.12 14.84
C GLU A 944 -31.95 11.02 15.92
N LEU A 945 -31.64 10.31 17.03
CA LEU A 945 -32.54 10.16 18.18
C LEU A 945 -32.37 11.24 19.27
N LEU A 946 -31.43 12.19 19.11
CA LEU A 946 -31.32 13.29 20.07
C LEU A 946 -32.54 14.22 19.94
N VAL A 947 -33.15 14.54 21.08
CA VAL A 947 -34.16 15.60 21.16
C VAL A 947 -33.52 16.81 21.84
N ARG A 948 -33.33 17.91 21.10
CA ARG A 948 -32.58 19.11 21.54
C ARG A 948 -33.34 19.94 22.56
N ARG A 949 -33.57 19.38 23.75
CA ARG A 949 -34.22 20.04 24.88
C ARG A 949 -33.22 20.16 26.00
N TYR A 950 -32.97 21.40 26.44
CA TYR A 950 -32.09 21.63 27.56
C TYR A 950 -32.65 20.93 28.81
N ARG A 951 -31.86 20.08 29.48
CA ARG A 951 -32.27 19.17 30.57
C ARG A 951 -33.28 18.10 30.16
N GLY A 952 -33.46 17.85 28.87
CA GLY A 952 -34.55 17.00 28.37
C GLY A 952 -35.95 17.60 28.55
N MET A 953 -36.06 18.87 28.96
CA MET A 953 -37.33 19.55 29.26
C MET A 953 -37.57 20.79 28.38
N GLY A 954 -38.81 21.27 28.35
CA GLY A 954 -39.15 22.51 27.65
C GLY A 954 -39.32 22.36 26.13
N PRO A 955 -39.37 23.48 25.37
CA PRO A 955 -39.41 23.45 23.92
C PRO A 955 -38.09 22.94 23.35
N GLU A 956 -38.17 22.32 22.17
CA GLU A 956 -36.99 21.92 21.41
C GLU A 956 -36.29 23.15 20.84
N LEU A 957 -34.97 23.19 20.97
CA LEU A 957 -34.11 24.26 20.52
C LEU A 957 -33.67 24.03 19.07
N GLY A 958 -33.46 25.12 18.34
CA GLY A 958 -32.81 25.05 17.02
C GLY A 958 -31.35 24.63 17.13
N HIS A 959 -30.78 24.13 16.04
CA HIS A 959 -29.40 23.61 15.99
C HIS A 959 -28.38 24.62 16.52
N LEU A 960 -28.42 25.87 16.03
CA LEU A 960 -27.50 26.92 16.46
C LEU A 960 -27.57 27.22 17.96
N GLU A 961 -28.78 27.34 18.52
CA GLU A 961 -28.94 27.62 19.94
C GLU A 961 -28.49 26.44 20.81
N TRP A 962 -28.81 25.21 20.40
CA TRP A 962 -28.39 23.99 21.08
C TRP A 962 -26.86 23.90 21.15
N ASP A 963 -26.19 24.00 20.00
CA ASP A 963 -24.73 23.88 19.89
C ASP A 963 -24.03 24.95 20.74
N ILE A 964 -24.48 26.21 20.66
CA ILE A 964 -23.90 27.31 21.45
C ILE A 964 -24.03 27.04 22.96
N LYS A 965 -25.21 26.62 23.42
CA LYS A 965 -25.43 26.35 24.85
C LYS A 965 -24.66 25.12 25.32
N SER A 966 -24.59 24.07 24.50
CA SER A 966 -23.84 22.86 24.82
C SER A 966 -22.34 23.15 24.91
N TYR A 967 -21.78 23.86 23.94
CA TYR A 967 -20.36 24.20 23.91
C TYR A 967 -19.97 25.18 25.01
N PHE A 968 -20.80 26.17 25.31
CA PHE A 968 -20.54 27.10 26.41
C PHE A 968 -20.45 26.37 27.75
N THR A 969 -21.36 25.41 27.97
CA THR A 969 -21.42 24.65 29.21
C THR A 969 -20.26 23.65 29.31
N LEU A 970 -20.03 22.83 28.27
CA LEU A 970 -18.94 21.85 28.25
C LEU A 970 -17.57 22.54 28.28
N GLY A 971 -17.38 23.60 27.48
CA GLY A 971 -16.15 24.37 27.45
C GLY A 971 -15.82 24.95 28.81
N GLY A 972 -16.80 25.51 29.52
CA GLY A 972 -16.61 26.00 30.89
C GLY A 972 -16.12 24.91 31.85
N ALA A 973 -16.73 23.72 31.79
CA ALA A 973 -16.32 22.58 32.62
C ALA A 973 -14.92 22.08 32.26
N MET A 974 -14.56 22.01 30.97
CA MET A 974 -13.21 21.65 30.55
C MET A 974 -12.18 22.66 31.04
N HIS A 975 -12.47 23.96 30.94
CA HIS A 975 -11.57 25.01 31.42
C HIS A 975 -11.33 24.93 32.94
N ASP A 976 -12.37 24.71 33.73
CA ASP A 976 -12.24 24.56 35.18
C ASP A 976 -11.56 23.25 35.59
N ALA A 977 -11.82 22.15 34.88
CA ALA A 977 -11.11 20.89 35.08
C ALA A 977 -9.61 21.05 34.84
N ALA A 978 -9.21 21.83 33.83
CA ALA A 978 -7.81 22.15 33.56
C ALA A 978 -7.17 22.93 34.71
N ILE A 979 -7.83 23.99 35.18
CA ILE A 979 -7.36 24.84 36.30
C ILE A 979 -7.17 24.00 37.56
N THR A 980 -8.17 23.20 37.92
CA THR A 980 -8.12 22.36 39.11
C THR A 980 -7.01 21.31 39.02
N ALA A 981 -6.99 20.51 37.94
CA ALA A 981 -6.02 19.42 37.80
C ALA A 981 -4.58 19.94 37.76
N TRP A 982 -4.28 21.01 37.02
CA TRP A 982 -2.92 21.54 36.95
C TRP A 982 -2.50 22.33 38.18
N GLY A 983 -3.42 23.00 38.89
CA GLY A 983 -3.15 23.58 40.20
C GLY A 983 -2.70 22.53 41.22
N ILE A 984 -3.41 21.39 41.26
CA ILE A 984 -3.06 20.23 42.10
C ILE A 984 -1.71 19.64 41.67
N LYS A 985 -1.50 19.39 40.37
CA LYS A 985 -0.25 18.83 39.83
C LYS A 985 0.95 19.71 40.14
N GLY A 986 0.84 21.02 39.95
CA GLY A 986 1.91 21.96 40.25
C GLY A 986 2.27 21.99 41.73
N TRP A 987 1.27 21.97 42.61
CA TRP A 987 1.51 21.99 44.06
C TRP A 987 2.09 20.67 44.58
N TYR A 988 1.39 19.56 44.39
CA TYR A 988 1.78 18.26 44.93
C TYR A 988 2.98 17.67 44.22
N ASP A 989 3.18 18.00 42.94
CA ASP A 989 4.35 17.64 42.17
C ASP A 989 4.67 16.14 42.24
N TYR A 990 3.64 15.30 42.16
CA TYR A 990 3.71 13.88 42.46
C TYR A 990 4.37 13.05 41.35
N ILE A 991 5.13 12.04 41.75
CA ILE A 991 5.91 11.15 40.87
C ILE A 991 5.04 10.33 39.89
N ARG A 992 5.66 9.88 38.79
CA ARG A 992 5.04 9.02 37.75
C ARG A 992 5.47 7.55 37.90
N PRO A 993 4.68 6.58 37.37
CA PRO A 993 4.97 5.16 37.54
C PRO A 993 6.35 4.70 37.09
N ILE A 994 6.84 5.11 35.91
CA ILE A 994 8.17 4.69 35.42
C ILE A 994 9.29 5.05 36.41
N SER A 995 9.26 6.26 36.94
CA SER A 995 10.25 6.73 37.93
C SER A 995 10.10 6.00 39.26
N ALA A 996 8.88 5.83 39.75
CA ALA A 996 8.60 5.18 41.04
C ALA A 996 8.92 3.68 41.02
N ILE A 997 8.48 2.95 39.98
CA ILE A 997 8.68 1.50 39.84
C ILE A 997 10.18 1.20 39.73
N ARG A 998 10.91 1.89 38.85
CA ARG A 998 12.37 1.68 38.71
C ARG A 998 13.13 2.05 39.99
N ALA A 999 12.76 3.14 40.66
CA ALA A 999 13.41 3.55 41.92
C ALA A 999 13.13 2.59 43.08
N MET A 1000 11.90 2.04 43.19
CA MET A 1000 11.58 1.01 44.18
C MET A 1000 12.29 -0.31 43.85
N ALA A 1001 12.38 -0.68 42.58
CA ALA A 1001 13.06 -1.90 42.15
C ALA A 1001 14.57 -1.87 42.44
N ASP A 1002 15.24 -0.73 42.23
CA ASP A 1002 16.67 -0.54 42.56
C ASP A 1002 16.96 -0.74 44.05
N ARG A 1003 15.96 -0.53 44.93
CA ARG A 1003 16.07 -0.74 46.38
C ARG A 1003 15.86 -2.21 46.77
N GLY A 1004 15.29 -3.02 45.89
CA GLY A 1004 14.93 -4.42 46.16
C GLY A 1004 13.48 -4.58 46.58
N GLN A 1005 13.18 -5.62 47.37
CA GLN A 1005 11.81 -6.00 47.74
C GLN A 1005 11.39 -5.56 49.15
N SER A 1006 10.11 -5.28 49.37
CA SER A 1006 9.58 -4.86 50.69
C SER A 1006 8.58 -5.82 51.36
N THR A 1007 8.38 -7.03 50.81
CA THR A 1007 7.38 -8.01 51.32
C THR A 1007 7.89 -8.84 52.50
N ASP A 1008 9.15 -9.29 52.48
CA ASP A 1008 9.69 -10.23 53.47
C ASP A 1008 11.07 -9.81 53.96
N SER A 1009 11.17 -9.34 55.21
CA SER A 1009 12.43 -8.88 55.82
C SER A 1009 13.48 -9.97 56.00
N GLU A 1010 13.12 -11.25 55.85
CA GLU A 1010 14.04 -12.38 55.98
C GLU A 1010 14.56 -12.89 54.63
N ARG A 1011 14.06 -12.37 53.50
CA ARG A 1011 14.54 -12.70 52.14
C ARG A 1011 15.66 -11.76 51.68
N ALA A 1012 16.36 -12.16 50.63
CA ALA A 1012 17.39 -11.34 49.99
C ALA A 1012 16.81 -10.01 49.45
N ALA A 1013 17.70 -9.05 49.25
CA ALA A 1013 17.37 -7.72 48.72
C ALA A 1013 16.21 -7.00 49.43
N TYR A 1014 16.01 -7.21 50.74
CA TYR A 1014 14.96 -6.49 51.47
C TYR A 1014 15.31 -5.02 51.71
N ASP A 1015 14.39 -4.13 51.34
CA ASP A 1015 14.36 -2.72 51.72
C ASP A 1015 12.91 -2.31 52.02
N VAL A 1016 12.70 -1.50 53.07
CA VAL A 1016 11.34 -1.07 53.48
C VAL A 1016 10.65 -0.21 52.42
N ASP A 1017 11.45 0.52 51.64
CA ASP A 1017 11.02 1.37 50.53
C ASP A 1017 11.15 0.66 49.17
N GLY A 1018 11.42 -0.64 49.16
CA GLY A 1018 11.47 -1.48 47.96
C GLY A 1018 10.08 -1.84 47.42
N ILE A 1019 10.04 -2.50 46.26
CA ILE A 1019 8.79 -2.92 45.62
C ILE A 1019 8.23 -4.20 46.27
N PRO A 1020 6.92 -4.30 46.55
CA PRO A 1020 6.34 -5.53 47.09
C PRO A 1020 6.38 -6.65 46.04
N LEU A 1021 6.79 -7.85 46.47
CA LEU A 1021 6.67 -9.09 45.71
C LEU A 1021 5.19 -9.51 45.61
N GLU A 1022 4.82 -10.01 44.43
CA GLU A 1022 3.53 -10.60 44.09
C GLU A 1022 3.80 -11.86 43.25
N ASP A 1023 3.46 -13.04 43.78
CA ASP A 1023 3.79 -14.32 43.15
C ASP A 1023 3.24 -14.38 41.71
N GLY A 1024 4.10 -14.68 40.73
CA GLY A 1024 3.75 -14.73 39.31
C GLY A 1024 3.74 -13.38 38.58
N TYR A 1025 4.03 -12.26 39.25
CA TYR A 1025 4.07 -10.93 38.62
C TYR A 1025 5.29 -10.09 39.02
N VAL A 1026 5.68 -10.10 40.29
CA VAL A 1026 6.82 -9.34 40.82
C VAL A 1026 7.66 -10.27 41.70
N GLU A 1027 8.83 -10.64 41.22
CA GLU A 1027 9.67 -11.68 41.84
C GLU A 1027 11.14 -11.27 41.93
N LEU A 1028 11.91 -12.03 42.71
CA LEU A 1028 13.37 -11.97 42.67
C LEU A 1028 13.89 -12.88 41.54
N VAL A 1029 14.92 -12.43 40.84
CA VAL A 1029 15.67 -13.26 39.88
C VAL A 1029 16.39 -14.38 40.64
N ALA A 1030 16.07 -15.63 40.32
CA ALA A 1030 16.69 -16.80 40.92
C ALA A 1030 18.05 -17.11 40.25
N ALA A 1031 18.90 -17.91 40.89
CA ALA A 1031 20.21 -18.27 40.35
C ALA A 1031 20.14 -19.20 39.11
N ASP A 1032 19.00 -19.84 38.88
CA ASP A 1032 18.70 -20.68 37.73
C ASP A 1032 17.70 -20.03 36.76
N ASP A 1033 17.44 -18.73 36.93
CA ASP A 1033 16.60 -17.92 36.04
C ASP A 1033 17.38 -17.53 34.78
N ASP A 1034 16.72 -17.50 33.62
CA ASP A 1034 17.33 -17.04 32.37
C ASP A 1034 17.77 -15.56 32.45
N LEU A 1035 17.11 -14.77 33.32
CA LEU A 1035 17.48 -13.39 33.59
C LEU A 1035 18.69 -13.23 34.53
N ALA A 1036 19.24 -14.31 35.11
CA ALA A 1036 20.33 -14.22 36.08
C ALA A 1036 21.62 -13.57 35.53
N GLY A 1037 21.81 -13.60 34.21
CA GLY A 1037 23.05 -13.19 33.53
C GLY A 1037 24.12 -14.29 33.52
N GLU A 1038 25.14 -14.15 32.66
CA GLU A 1038 26.15 -15.20 32.47
C GLU A 1038 26.97 -15.48 33.75
N ASP A 1039 27.16 -14.47 34.59
CA ASP A 1039 27.91 -14.53 35.84
C ASP A 1039 27.00 -14.47 37.09
N GLY A 1040 25.67 -14.49 36.91
CA GLY A 1040 24.70 -14.34 38.00
C GLY A 1040 24.59 -12.91 38.53
N GLU A 1041 24.95 -11.92 37.72
CA GLU A 1041 24.98 -10.49 38.07
C GLU A 1041 23.61 -9.87 38.37
N HIS A 1042 22.53 -10.54 37.95
CA HIS A 1042 21.16 -10.10 38.19
C HIS A 1042 20.44 -10.89 39.29
N VAL A 1043 21.08 -11.89 39.89
CA VAL A 1043 20.50 -12.66 41.00
C VAL A 1043 20.12 -11.73 42.15
N ASP A 1044 18.95 -11.97 42.75
CA ASP A 1044 18.32 -11.12 43.78
C ASP A 1044 17.88 -9.72 43.30
N LYS A 1045 18.00 -9.37 42.01
CA LYS A 1045 17.29 -8.20 41.45
C LYS A 1045 15.80 -8.48 41.31
N ILE A 1046 15.00 -7.43 41.16
CA ILE A 1046 13.56 -7.54 40.89
C ILE A 1046 13.34 -7.80 39.39
N LYS A 1047 12.47 -8.77 39.08
CA LYS A 1047 11.90 -9.00 37.76
C LYS A 1047 10.38 -8.80 37.78
N LEU A 1048 9.83 -8.35 36.66
CA LEU A 1048 8.41 -8.10 36.45
C LEU A 1048 7.93 -8.95 35.26
N LEU A 1049 6.76 -9.57 35.38
CA LEU A 1049 6.03 -10.05 34.22
C LEU A 1049 5.29 -8.85 33.62
N ALA A 1050 5.74 -8.33 32.49
CA ALA A 1050 5.25 -7.08 31.92
C ALA A 1050 5.46 -7.03 30.40
N TRP A 1051 4.85 -6.04 29.76
CA TRP A 1051 5.16 -5.70 28.37
C TRP A 1051 6.66 -5.43 28.23
N ARG A 1052 7.30 -6.08 27.24
CA ARG A 1052 8.77 -6.12 27.15
C ARG A 1052 9.39 -4.77 26.79
N GLY A 1053 8.61 -3.85 26.23
CA GLY A 1053 9.06 -2.49 25.92
C GLY A 1053 9.40 -2.27 24.45
N PRO A 1054 9.71 -1.02 24.09
CA PRO A 1054 9.94 -0.61 22.70
C PRO A 1054 11.17 -1.24 22.05
N ASP A 1055 12.14 -1.75 22.82
CA ASP A 1055 13.34 -2.41 22.29
C ASP A 1055 13.05 -3.73 21.54
N PHE A 1056 11.80 -4.20 21.59
CA PHE A 1056 11.32 -5.41 20.90
C PHE A 1056 10.42 -5.10 19.71
N ILE A 1057 10.34 -3.84 19.28
CA ILE A 1057 9.54 -3.36 18.15
C ILE A 1057 10.48 -2.63 17.19
N ASP A 1058 10.82 -3.27 16.07
CA ASP A 1058 11.57 -2.63 14.99
C ASP A 1058 10.60 -1.92 14.03
N ASP A 1059 9.47 -2.57 13.71
CA ASP A 1059 8.38 -2.05 12.90
C ASP A 1059 7.03 -2.20 13.63
N PRO A 1060 6.40 -1.11 14.12
CA PRO A 1060 5.13 -1.18 14.84
C PRO A 1060 3.95 -1.65 13.99
N GLU A 1061 4.06 -1.72 12.65
CA GLU A 1061 3.01 -2.27 11.79
C GLU A 1061 3.01 -3.81 11.77
N THR A 1062 4.14 -4.45 12.08
CA THR A 1062 4.30 -5.91 11.98
C THR A 1062 4.80 -6.60 13.24
N ASP A 1063 5.39 -5.86 14.18
CA ASP A 1063 6.01 -6.41 15.37
C ASP A 1063 5.12 -6.26 16.59
N GLN A 1064 5.25 -7.22 17.52
CA GLN A 1064 4.66 -7.15 18.86
C GLN A 1064 5.77 -7.31 19.90
N ALA A 1065 5.86 -6.36 20.83
CA ALA A 1065 6.79 -6.52 21.93
C ALA A 1065 6.33 -7.64 22.86
N GLY A 1066 5.03 -7.90 23.02
CA GLY A 1066 4.54 -9.00 23.87
C GLY A 1066 4.88 -8.85 25.36
N VAL A 1067 4.51 -9.85 26.17
CA VAL A 1067 4.72 -9.87 27.63
C VAL A 1067 5.64 -11.03 28.02
N ASP A 1068 6.65 -10.74 28.84
CA ASP A 1068 7.54 -11.75 29.42
C ASP A 1068 8.15 -11.24 30.73
N TRP A 1069 8.94 -12.08 31.40
CA TRP A 1069 9.77 -11.67 32.52
C TRP A 1069 10.87 -10.73 32.03
N ILE A 1070 10.90 -9.51 32.58
CA ILE A 1070 11.95 -8.52 32.35
C ILE A 1070 12.55 -8.06 33.67
N LEU A 1071 13.79 -7.58 33.65
CA LEU A 1071 14.36 -6.89 34.79
C LEU A 1071 13.58 -5.59 35.05
N ALA A 1072 13.14 -5.37 36.29
CA ALA A 1072 12.31 -4.22 36.66
C ALA A 1072 13.00 -2.87 36.41
N GLU A 1073 14.33 -2.85 36.47
CA GLU A 1073 15.17 -1.69 36.15
C GLU A 1073 15.04 -1.23 34.68
N ASN A 1074 14.52 -2.10 33.80
CA ASN A 1074 14.27 -1.83 32.38
C ASN A 1074 12.78 -1.66 32.05
N TRP A 1075 11.89 -1.57 33.04
CA TRP A 1075 10.44 -1.50 32.78
C TRP A 1075 10.03 -0.23 32.02
N TRP A 1076 9.11 -0.37 31.08
CA TRP A 1076 8.48 0.71 30.32
C TRP A 1076 6.95 0.67 30.46
N PRO A 1077 6.28 1.84 30.54
CA PRO A 1077 4.83 1.90 30.34
C PRO A 1077 4.50 1.59 28.87
N TYR A 1078 3.29 1.07 28.61
CA TYR A 1078 2.81 0.82 27.24
C TYR A 1078 2.51 2.13 26.53
N GLN A 1079 3.56 2.70 25.92
CA GLN A 1079 3.61 4.02 25.27
C GLN A 1079 4.70 4.00 24.20
N ARG A 1080 4.67 4.97 23.27
CA ARG A 1080 5.74 5.16 22.28
C ARG A 1080 7.07 5.52 22.96
N PRO A 1081 8.22 5.05 22.44
CA PRO A 1081 9.53 5.39 23.01
C PRO A 1081 9.84 6.89 22.98
N THR A 1082 9.19 7.65 22.08
CA THR A 1082 9.34 9.11 21.95
C THR A 1082 8.40 9.92 22.84
N PHE A 1083 7.42 9.27 23.50
CA PHE A 1083 6.44 9.89 24.38
C PHE A 1083 6.03 8.92 25.51
N VAL A 1084 6.94 8.69 26.46
CA VAL A 1084 6.79 7.64 27.49
C VAL A 1084 5.84 8.03 28.62
N THR A 1085 5.82 9.30 29.00
CA THR A 1085 4.85 9.88 29.95
C THR A 1085 4.73 11.37 29.66
N PRO A 1086 3.56 11.99 29.86
CA PRO A 1086 3.42 13.43 29.66
C PRO A 1086 4.35 14.26 30.55
N PRO A 1087 4.82 15.43 30.08
CA PRO A 1087 5.81 16.26 30.78
C PRO A 1087 5.19 17.10 31.90
N PHE A 1088 4.57 16.43 32.87
CA PHE A 1088 3.99 17.01 34.07
C PHE A 1088 3.68 15.92 35.13
N ALA A 1089 3.59 16.34 36.39
CA ALA A 1089 3.30 15.49 37.54
C ALA A 1089 2.01 14.65 37.42
N GLY A 1090 1.97 13.53 38.15
CA GLY A 1090 0.87 12.54 38.10
C GLY A 1090 -0.42 13.01 38.77
N TYR A 1091 -0.35 13.42 40.03
CA TYR A 1091 -1.51 13.64 40.89
C TYR A 1091 -2.16 15.01 40.68
N ILE A 1092 -3.44 15.12 40.31
CA ILE A 1092 -4.41 14.08 39.91
C ILE A 1092 -4.40 13.83 38.40
N SER A 1093 -5.00 12.74 37.92
CA SER A 1093 -5.18 12.46 36.49
C SER A 1093 -6.08 13.50 35.83
N GLY A 1094 -5.51 14.28 34.91
CA GLY A 1094 -6.29 15.25 34.14
C GLY A 1094 -7.35 14.57 33.28
N HIS A 1095 -7.06 13.41 32.69
CA HIS A 1095 -8.02 12.65 31.89
C HIS A 1095 -9.25 12.24 32.73
N SER A 1096 -9.03 11.77 33.97
CA SER A 1096 -10.11 11.39 34.88
C SER A 1096 -10.99 12.62 35.24
N THR A 1097 -10.37 13.78 35.48
CA THR A 1097 -11.10 15.01 35.80
C THR A 1097 -11.89 15.57 34.62
N TYR A 1098 -11.27 15.71 33.44
CA TYR A 1098 -11.96 16.17 32.23
C TYR A 1098 -13.14 15.25 31.90
N SER A 1099 -12.89 13.95 31.87
CA SER A 1099 -13.88 12.98 31.41
C SER A 1099 -15.07 12.92 32.33
N ARG A 1100 -14.85 12.96 33.65
CA ARG A 1100 -15.97 12.93 34.56
C ARG A 1100 -16.78 14.22 34.55
N ALA A 1101 -16.11 15.37 34.45
CA ALA A 1101 -16.80 16.66 34.30
C ALA A 1101 -17.64 16.73 33.02
N ALA A 1102 -17.11 16.21 31.90
CA ALA A 1102 -17.85 16.13 30.65
C ALA A 1102 -19.07 15.22 30.77
N ALA A 1103 -18.92 14.04 31.38
CA ALA A 1103 -20.02 13.11 31.58
C ALA A 1103 -21.18 13.70 32.40
N GLU A 1104 -20.88 14.45 33.48
CA GLU A 1104 -21.89 15.16 34.26
C GLU A 1104 -22.60 16.24 33.43
N VAL A 1105 -21.84 17.04 32.68
CA VAL A 1105 -22.40 18.11 31.83
C VAL A 1105 -23.30 17.50 30.76
N MET A 1106 -22.87 16.46 30.07
CA MET A 1106 -23.66 15.82 29.01
C MET A 1106 -24.92 15.15 29.55
N THR A 1107 -24.83 14.52 30.72
CA THR A 1107 -25.99 13.97 31.43
C THR A 1107 -27.01 15.05 31.77
N ALA A 1108 -26.56 16.15 32.37
CA ALA A 1108 -27.42 17.26 32.75
C ALA A 1108 -27.99 18.03 31.53
N LEU A 1109 -27.21 18.17 30.46
CA LEU A 1109 -27.58 18.84 29.22
C LEU A 1109 -28.70 18.10 28.49
N THR A 1110 -28.53 16.79 28.27
CA THR A 1110 -29.49 15.95 27.55
C THR A 1110 -30.68 15.55 28.42
N GLY A 1111 -30.52 15.60 29.76
CA GLY A 1111 -31.51 15.10 30.70
C GLY A 1111 -31.56 13.57 30.79
N SER A 1112 -30.53 12.88 30.30
CA SER A 1112 -30.39 11.42 30.35
C SER A 1112 -28.96 11.03 30.68
N GLU A 1113 -28.77 10.01 31.52
CA GLU A 1113 -27.45 9.41 31.75
C GLU A 1113 -26.95 8.61 30.54
N TYR A 1114 -27.87 8.18 29.65
CA TYR A 1114 -27.56 7.34 28.50
C TYR A 1114 -27.25 8.17 27.25
N PHE A 1115 -26.37 7.64 26.41
CA PHE A 1115 -26.22 8.12 25.04
C PHE A 1115 -27.56 8.01 24.27
N PRO A 1116 -27.82 8.88 23.27
CA PRO A 1116 -28.97 8.73 22.39
C PRO A 1116 -29.06 7.30 21.81
N GLY A 1117 -30.26 6.71 21.76
CA GLY A 1117 -30.43 5.29 21.40
C GLY A 1117 -30.07 4.28 22.49
N GLY A 1118 -29.55 4.76 23.63
CA GLY A 1118 -29.17 3.96 24.79
C GLY A 1118 -27.76 3.39 24.73
N MET A 1119 -26.96 3.70 23.70
CA MET A 1119 -25.59 3.21 23.57
C MET A 1119 -24.83 4.04 22.53
N SER A 1120 -23.55 4.30 22.79
CA SER A 1120 -22.59 4.72 21.76
C SER A 1120 -21.55 3.62 21.54
N GLY A 1121 -20.86 3.64 20.40
CA GLY A 1121 -19.72 2.77 20.20
C GLY A 1121 -18.76 3.23 19.10
N PHE A 1122 -17.54 2.73 19.20
CA PHE A 1122 -16.42 3.03 18.30
C PHE A 1122 -15.86 1.72 17.72
N GLU A 1123 -15.96 1.55 16.41
CA GLU A 1123 -15.53 0.33 15.70
C GLU A 1123 -14.01 0.29 15.52
N ILE A 1124 -13.43 -0.89 15.77
CA ILE A 1124 -12.00 -1.17 15.68
C ILE A 1124 -11.83 -2.45 14.85
N ARG A 1125 -10.97 -2.39 13.85
CA ARG A 1125 -10.64 -3.53 12.99
C ARG A 1125 -9.33 -4.17 13.42
N ALA A 1126 -9.26 -5.48 13.23
CA ALA A 1126 -8.05 -6.26 13.51
C ALA A 1126 -6.86 -5.70 12.70
N ASN A 1127 -5.72 -5.54 13.37
CA ASN A 1127 -4.45 -5.07 12.80
C ASN A 1127 -4.50 -3.71 12.08
N GLU A 1128 -5.54 -2.89 12.32
CA GLU A 1128 -5.73 -1.60 11.65
C GLU A 1128 -5.81 -0.41 12.64
N PHE A 1129 -5.63 -0.63 13.95
CA PHE A 1129 -5.87 0.42 14.96
C PHE A 1129 -4.68 0.72 15.88
N LEU A 1130 -3.97 -0.29 16.39
CA LEU A 1130 -2.85 -0.03 17.30
C LEU A 1130 -1.70 0.59 16.52
N VAL A 1131 -1.05 1.58 17.15
CA VAL A 1131 0.06 2.33 16.55
C VAL A 1131 1.34 2.23 17.37
N PHE A 1132 1.32 1.51 18.48
CA PHE A 1132 2.52 1.24 19.28
C PHE A 1132 3.18 -0.09 18.88
N GLU A 1133 2.39 -1.06 18.44
CA GLU A 1133 2.77 -2.39 17.96
C GLU A 1133 1.59 -3.01 17.18
N GLU A 1134 1.79 -4.15 16.50
CA GLU A 1134 0.75 -4.81 15.71
C GLU A 1134 -0.46 -5.21 16.57
N GLY A 1135 -1.66 -4.88 16.06
CA GLY A 1135 -2.94 -5.34 16.59
C GLY A 1135 -4.08 -4.33 16.46
N PRO A 1136 -5.24 -4.59 17.09
CA PRO A 1136 -5.57 -5.79 17.87
C PRO A 1136 -5.72 -7.04 17.00
N SER A 1137 -5.67 -8.23 17.60
CA SER A 1137 -5.77 -9.49 16.83
C SER A 1137 -7.19 -9.82 16.31
N VAL A 1138 -8.21 -9.11 16.81
CA VAL A 1138 -9.62 -9.31 16.43
C VAL A 1138 -10.34 -7.98 16.25
N ASP A 1139 -11.38 -7.97 15.40
CA ASP A 1139 -12.33 -6.87 15.32
C ASP A 1139 -13.08 -6.71 16.66
N MET A 1140 -13.32 -5.47 17.06
CA MET A 1140 -14.12 -5.16 18.24
C MET A 1140 -14.79 -3.78 18.14
N THR A 1141 -15.63 -3.46 19.11
CA THR A 1141 -16.29 -2.17 19.24
C THR A 1141 -16.25 -1.75 20.70
N LEU A 1142 -15.60 -0.63 21.02
CA LEU A 1142 -15.77 -0.02 22.34
C LEU A 1142 -17.21 0.45 22.46
N GLN A 1143 -17.88 0.14 23.57
CA GLN A 1143 -19.30 0.41 23.74
C GLN A 1143 -19.59 1.00 25.11
N TRP A 1144 -20.46 2.01 25.15
CA TRP A 1144 -20.84 2.70 26.38
C TRP A 1144 -22.35 2.92 26.42
N ALA A 1145 -23.00 2.51 27.50
CA ALA A 1145 -24.42 2.80 27.71
C ALA A 1145 -24.61 4.25 28.19
N THR A 1146 -23.80 4.66 29.17
CA THR A 1146 -23.85 5.99 29.78
C THR A 1146 -22.59 6.81 29.54
N TYR A 1147 -22.71 8.13 29.65
CA TYR A 1147 -21.56 9.04 29.60
C TYR A 1147 -20.55 8.75 30.71
N GLN A 1148 -21.06 8.31 31.88
CA GLN A 1148 -20.23 7.86 32.99
C GLN A 1148 -19.40 6.63 32.62
N ASP A 1149 -19.97 5.63 31.94
CA ASP A 1149 -19.22 4.43 31.55
C ASP A 1149 -18.05 4.76 30.62
N ALA A 1150 -18.25 5.70 29.68
CA ALA A 1150 -17.19 6.21 28.82
C ALA A 1150 -16.08 6.88 29.65
N SER A 1151 -16.46 7.77 30.58
CA SER A 1151 -15.50 8.42 31.49
C SER A 1151 -14.74 7.43 32.38
N ASP A 1152 -15.40 6.40 32.88
CA ASP A 1152 -14.80 5.40 33.77
C ASP A 1152 -13.77 4.56 33.01
N GLN A 1153 -14.05 4.23 31.75
CA GLN A 1153 -13.11 3.57 30.85
C GLN A 1153 -11.91 4.46 30.50
N THR A 1154 -12.11 5.76 30.27
CA THR A 1154 -11.01 6.72 30.06
C THR A 1154 -10.01 6.66 31.20
N SER A 1155 -10.48 6.52 32.43
CA SER A 1155 -9.64 6.46 33.61
C SER A 1155 -8.85 5.15 33.73
N LEU A 1156 -9.48 4.00 33.45
CA LEU A 1156 -8.80 2.70 33.43
C LEU A 1156 -7.69 2.64 32.37
N SER A 1157 -7.90 3.29 31.22
CA SER A 1157 -6.89 3.36 30.15
C SER A 1157 -5.53 3.85 30.64
N ARG A 1158 -5.50 4.78 31.62
CA ARG A 1158 -4.27 5.40 32.10
C ARG A 1158 -3.45 4.48 33.01
N ILE A 1159 -4.11 3.52 33.64
CA ILE A 1159 -3.49 2.50 34.48
C ILE A 1159 -2.93 1.40 33.57
N TRP A 1160 -3.72 0.88 32.62
CA TRP A 1160 -3.23 -0.10 31.63
C TRP A 1160 -2.13 0.46 30.71
N GLY A 1161 -2.23 1.73 30.32
CA GLY A 1161 -1.19 2.44 29.58
C GLY A 1161 0.07 2.75 30.41
N GLY A 1162 0.08 2.45 31.72
CA GLY A 1162 1.28 2.47 32.54
C GLY A 1162 1.67 3.83 33.15
N ILE A 1163 0.82 4.85 33.09
CA ILE A 1163 1.24 6.25 33.30
C ILE A 1163 0.56 6.96 34.46
N HIS A 1164 -0.45 6.35 35.07
CA HIS A 1164 -1.08 6.81 36.31
C HIS A 1164 -1.34 5.63 37.27
N PRO A 1165 -1.00 5.75 38.57
CA PRO A 1165 -1.47 4.82 39.59
C PRO A 1165 -2.93 5.13 40.01
N PRO A 1166 -3.61 4.20 40.72
CA PRO A 1166 -4.94 4.43 41.28
C PRO A 1166 -5.11 5.72 42.11
N ALA A 1167 -4.04 6.15 42.79
CA ALA A 1167 -4.03 7.38 43.58
C ALA A 1167 -4.32 8.64 42.76
N ASP A 1168 -3.95 8.64 41.47
CA ASP A 1168 -4.18 9.77 40.58
C ASP A 1168 -5.62 9.78 40.02
N ASP A 1169 -6.28 8.62 39.96
CA ASP A 1169 -7.54 8.44 39.23
C ASP A 1169 -8.77 8.89 40.04
N ILE A 1170 -9.06 8.20 41.15
CA ILE A 1170 -10.32 8.37 41.90
C ILE A 1170 -10.53 9.82 42.37
N PRO A 1171 -9.53 10.52 42.96
CA PRO A 1171 -9.71 11.93 43.32
C PRO A 1171 -10.04 12.79 42.09
N GLY A 1172 -9.47 12.46 40.92
CA GLY A 1172 -9.78 13.13 39.68
C GLY A 1172 -11.22 12.95 39.23
N ARG A 1173 -11.77 11.72 39.32
CA ARG A 1173 -13.20 11.47 39.05
C ARG A 1173 -14.10 12.24 40.02
N LEU A 1174 -13.81 12.17 41.31
CA LEU A 1174 -14.61 12.86 42.34
C LEU A 1174 -14.65 14.38 42.13
N ILE A 1175 -13.51 14.99 41.81
CA ILE A 1175 -13.43 16.42 41.50
C ILE A 1175 -14.16 16.74 40.19
N GLY A 1176 -14.04 15.88 39.17
CA GLY A 1176 -14.76 16.04 37.91
C GLY A 1176 -16.28 16.09 38.11
N ILE A 1177 -16.82 15.33 39.07
CA ILE A 1177 -18.25 15.40 39.44
C ILE A 1177 -18.63 16.81 39.88
N GLU A 1178 -17.87 17.38 40.81
CA GLU A 1178 -18.13 18.72 41.36
C GLU A 1178 -17.98 19.79 40.27
N VAL A 1179 -16.88 19.77 39.51
CA VAL A 1179 -16.61 20.72 38.42
C VAL A 1179 -17.71 20.70 37.35
N GLY A 1180 -18.14 19.51 36.92
CA GLY A 1180 -19.19 19.38 35.90
C GLY A 1180 -20.54 19.94 36.37
N GLN A 1181 -20.90 19.67 37.63
CA GLN A 1181 -22.14 20.17 38.23
C GLN A 1181 -22.13 21.69 38.42
N ASP A 1182 -21.02 22.25 38.91
CA ASP A 1182 -20.87 23.69 39.14
C ASP A 1182 -20.86 24.47 37.82
N ALA A 1183 -20.11 23.99 36.82
CA ALA A 1183 -20.10 24.58 35.48
C ALA A 1183 -21.49 24.57 34.84
N PHE A 1184 -22.23 23.47 34.95
CA PHE A 1184 -23.59 23.38 34.44
C PHE A 1184 -24.54 24.36 35.16
N ALA A 1185 -24.48 24.42 36.49
CA ALA A 1185 -25.30 25.33 37.28
C ALA A 1185 -25.02 26.81 36.96
N LEU A 1186 -23.74 27.17 36.80
CA LEU A 1186 -23.37 28.52 36.43
C LEU A 1186 -23.79 28.85 34.99
N ALA A 1187 -23.56 27.96 34.02
CA ALA A 1187 -23.96 28.18 32.63
C ALA A 1187 -25.47 28.45 32.52
N GLU A 1188 -26.30 27.69 33.24
CA GLU A 1188 -27.76 27.92 33.26
C GLU A 1188 -28.11 29.33 33.74
N SER A 1189 -27.41 29.87 34.74
CA SER A 1189 -27.68 31.21 35.26
C SER A 1189 -27.44 32.32 34.24
N TYR A 1190 -26.66 32.06 33.19
CA TYR A 1190 -26.49 32.99 32.07
C TYR A 1190 -27.66 32.92 31.07
N PHE A 1191 -28.32 31.77 30.94
CA PHE A 1191 -29.37 31.54 29.95
C PHE A 1191 -30.71 32.23 30.30
N ASP A 1192 -30.93 32.60 31.56
CA ASP A 1192 -32.15 33.27 32.06
C ASP A 1192 -31.84 34.50 32.94
N SER A 1193 -32.25 35.68 32.47
CA SER A 1193 -32.12 37.00 33.10
C SER A 1193 -32.75 37.16 34.48
N THR A 1194 -33.55 36.18 34.93
CA THR A 1194 -34.13 36.18 36.28
C THR A 1194 -33.17 35.64 37.34
N ALA A 1195 -32.15 34.89 36.94
CA ALA A 1195 -31.00 34.58 37.78
C ALA A 1195 -29.95 35.70 37.61
N GLN A 1196 -29.35 36.18 38.70
CA GLN A 1196 -28.13 36.99 38.59
C GLN A 1196 -26.94 36.03 38.59
N PRO A 1197 -26.25 35.84 37.45
CA PRO A 1197 -25.05 35.02 37.36
C PRO A 1197 -23.83 35.66 38.03
#